data_AF-A0AAX6MQ63-F1
#
_entry.id   AF-A0AAX6MQ63-F1
#
_cell.length_a   1.000
_cell.length_b   1.000
_cell.length_c   1.000
_cell.angle_alpha   90.00
_cell.angle_beta   90.00
_cell.angle_gamma   90.00
#
_symmetry.space_group_name_H-M   'P 1'
#
loop_
_entity.id
_entity.type
_entity.pdbx_description
1 polymer ?
#
loop_
_entity_poly.entity_id
_entity_poly.type
_entity_poly.pdbx_seq_one_letter_code
_entity_poly.pdbx_strand_id
1 'polypeptide(L)'
;MMGLESMEATYNQLGSPGIFRNDRFWLAGDHVVDPRVNSHPKIRPLIEASERARKVFKLTEYQGMNYTIMHTEFFRERAQPGMLIVGSDSHTCSAGAVGSLAVGLGAADVTMALVTGEIWFKVPEIVQIRFVGRPPKGIGGKDVILYVLQQLKRNTVAADRVVEYTGPGLSYLSPDARFAIANMTTEFGGISGIFVPDDITKSFINSRKIARHRNSSYFLRPDCEARYAETATIDLSKVQSFVARYPRPDDVVPVSEVQSQKLDGCFIGACTTAEEDIIMGALVLEQGLKAGKVPVPNGKRKVVPGSKPIMDRLEKTGLADIYRTAGFEVGVPGCSYCVGMSADQAGPGEVWLSSQNRNFENRMGKDSIGNLASAATVAASSFEMIITNPQALLDAIDPARFNAIKGRGSLRAISTISLDYVEPASVDHSPGPQSRDIVLKNHGKTNKYTETVKKTHENKIKGRIQKLGDFVDTDAVRIFPALVTILLTRALKLAPAQFLVECTTDEALSAHCLEFTHPDFRRRVHEGYDIVVAGKAFGCGSSRQQAVSARNQPSLGLLGITISDDGFHSLAQDGVEINIDLDENVLYVDGKRFSFQLSPMEKQLMNLGGITPAFKKFVEGMKKCNFDHVSRFFQNYNPILPILDQQDGNPDDFYRKSSFLFWTVVFIGSKRYGGGPTIMDFLAPRMNKLALLALENSNNHMDTLRGIILLCHWPVPISSMYKDMTNTLSGTALHLAMQIGLHIVGTGQDFSRTVLPSDADHSSRISRAQLWINCLITYQNTGLRQGILPLVLLDSPQAKTSEKNLSPQFSDDVRFHRQMHNILITATSSLARLIPTVGSDSPSELYPSISLYDTQLQEMALDTMSTLNTIYLHCYRIHLLAYHFLDWPSLDHGGLIKLYTISYKLIEYLTSEDQSVGFARACPDFIHKTTLLAAISILKIQKSELVRHINSASGEKAYFSAIYLCQRISLQSNDLGARGVIILGQMWTSKNMYRRPDGRVDSLSTRIRSRLSMSVVFDSFWWWRVEFNGQTSPYPEQNHIARVTVQADTTTGLDASQGFEPSEAAQVAALPTGPVGSILDMIPLDEPFPDFDWAVNFDFQD
;
A
#
# COMPACT_ATOMS: atom_id res chain seq x y z
N MET A 1 23.03 -11.12 -17.31
CA MET A 1 23.61 -9.81 -17.70
C MET A 1 22.64 -8.88 -18.40
N MET A 2 22.04 -9.24 -19.55
CA MET A 2 21.02 -8.39 -20.23
C MET A 2 19.90 -7.88 -19.30
N GLY A 3 19.47 -8.71 -18.34
CA GLY A 3 18.54 -8.28 -17.28
C GLY A 3 19.06 -7.12 -16.43
N LEU A 4 20.34 -7.11 -16.04
CA LEU A 4 20.94 -6.00 -15.30
C LEU A 4 21.06 -4.73 -16.16
N GLU A 5 21.38 -4.86 -17.43
CA GLU A 5 21.42 -3.72 -18.36
C GLU A 5 20.02 -3.11 -18.55
N SER A 6 18.99 -3.95 -18.69
CA SER A 6 17.57 -3.53 -18.71
C SER A 6 17.15 -2.88 -17.38
N MET A 7 17.67 -3.37 -16.25
CA MET A 7 17.47 -2.77 -14.93
C MET A 7 18.19 -1.41 -14.78
N GLU A 8 19.45 -1.28 -15.25
CA GLU A 8 20.23 -0.03 -15.24
C GLU A 8 19.57 1.02 -16.13
N ALA A 9 19.11 0.64 -17.33
CA ALA A 9 18.33 1.50 -18.21
C ALA A 9 17.03 1.97 -17.54
N THR A 10 16.26 1.07 -16.91
CA THR A 10 15.03 1.44 -16.18
C THR A 10 15.34 2.36 -14.99
N TYR A 11 16.36 2.03 -14.19
CA TYR A 11 16.78 2.83 -13.03
C TYR A 11 17.21 4.25 -13.42
N ASN A 12 17.97 4.39 -14.52
CA ASN A 12 18.35 5.67 -15.08
C ASN A 12 17.13 6.44 -15.61
N GLN A 13 16.18 5.76 -16.26
CA GLN A 13 14.92 6.38 -16.68
C GLN A 13 14.10 6.91 -15.49
N LEU A 14 14.09 6.22 -14.34
CA LEU A 14 13.44 6.66 -13.09
C LEU A 14 14.12 7.87 -12.42
N GLY A 15 15.23 8.38 -12.98
CA GLY A 15 15.97 9.51 -12.45
C GLY A 15 16.81 9.15 -11.21
N SER A 16 17.42 7.96 -11.23
CA SER A 16 18.35 7.45 -10.21
C SER A 16 17.90 7.66 -8.76
N PRO A 17 16.71 7.17 -8.35
CA PRO A 17 16.08 7.49 -7.07
C PRO A 17 16.77 6.92 -5.82
N GLY A 18 17.84 6.13 -5.96
CA GLY A 18 18.37 5.27 -4.90
C GLY A 18 17.68 3.90 -4.88
N ILE A 19 18.10 3.04 -3.95
CA ILE A 19 17.50 1.71 -3.74
C ILE A 19 17.02 1.56 -2.30
N PHE A 20 15.95 0.80 -2.09
CA PHE A 20 15.33 0.62 -0.78
C PHE A 20 16.25 -0.16 0.18
N ARG A 21 16.89 -1.24 -0.29
CA ARG A 21 17.74 -2.13 0.54
C ARG A 21 18.88 -2.79 -0.26
N ASN A 22 20.13 -2.61 0.21
CA ASN A 22 21.34 -3.19 -0.38
C ASN A 22 21.72 -4.60 0.17
N ASP A 23 20.90 -5.17 1.05
CA ASP A 23 21.07 -6.49 1.68
C ASP A 23 20.14 -7.59 1.12
N ARG A 24 19.26 -7.23 0.18
CA ARG A 24 18.27 -8.13 -0.43
C ARG A 24 18.39 -8.30 -1.94
N PHE A 25 19.44 -7.77 -2.56
CA PHE A 25 19.70 -7.89 -4.00
C PHE A 25 20.93 -8.76 -4.29
N TRP A 26 20.71 -9.94 -4.87
CA TRP A 26 21.73 -10.93 -5.22
C TRP A 26 22.11 -10.82 -6.69
N LEU A 27 23.40 -10.67 -7.00
CA LEU A 27 23.88 -10.45 -8.37
C LEU A 27 25.08 -11.34 -8.72
N ALA A 28 24.99 -12.02 -9.88
CA ALA A 28 26.01 -12.90 -10.44
C ALA A 28 26.17 -12.67 -11.96
N GLY A 29 27.38 -12.88 -12.49
CA GLY A 29 27.69 -12.81 -13.92
C GLY A 29 27.99 -14.20 -14.50
N ASP A 30 27.02 -14.76 -15.23
CA ASP A 30 26.96 -16.18 -15.61
C ASP A 30 26.53 -16.48 -17.06
N HIS A 31 25.74 -15.59 -17.67
CA HIS A 31 25.09 -15.82 -18.96
C HIS A 31 26.00 -15.71 -20.19
N VAL A 32 26.90 -14.73 -20.21
CA VAL A 32 27.73 -14.34 -21.39
C VAL A 32 29.21 -14.15 -21.02
N VAL A 33 29.58 -14.54 -19.80
CA VAL A 33 30.93 -14.31 -19.24
C VAL A 33 31.69 -15.62 -19.30
N ASP A 34 32.87 -15.60 -19.91
CA ASP A 34 33.81 -16.71 -19.96
C ASP A 34 35.21 -16.13 -20.27
N PRO A 35 36.29 -16.58 -19.61
CA PRO A 35 37.64 -16.08 -19.84
C PRO A 35 38.08 -16.00 -21.30
N ARG A 36 37.56 -16.87 -22.18
CA ARG A 36 37.84 -16.90 -23.63
C ARG A 36 37.30 -15.68 -24.38
N VAL A 37 36.25 -15.02 -23.88
CA VAL A 37 35.51 -13.94 -24.58
C VAL A 37 35.38 -12.65 -23.78
N ASN A 38 35.90 -12.58 -22.55
CA ASN A 38 35.83 -11.38 -21.69
C ASN A 38 36.48 -10.11 -22.31
N SER A 39 37.37 -10.26 -23.29
CA SER A 39 37.96 -9.16 -24.07
C SER A 39 37.06 -8.62 -25.19
N HIS A 40 35.98 -9.32 -25.53
CA HIS A 40 35.11 -8.98 -26.66
C HIS A 40 34.34 -7.67 -26.39
N PRO A 41 34.28 -6.72 -27.35
CA PRO A 41 33.75 -5.37 -27.12
C PRO A 41 32.27 -5.32 -26.72
N LYS A 42 31.49 -6.37 -27.00
CA LYS A 42 30.08 -6.48 -26.53
C LYS A 42 29.94 -6.97 -25.08
N ILE A 43 30.91 -7.75 -24.56
CA ILE A 43 30.82 -8.39 -23.24
C ILE A 43 31.42 -7.48 -22.16
N ARG A 44 32.50 -6.78 -22.48
CA ARG A 44 33.18 -5.86 -21.56
C ARG A 44 32.25 -4.79 -20.93
N PRO A 45 31.36 -4.09 -21.67
CA PRO A 45 30.43 -3.12 -21.07
C PRO A 45 29.47 -3.73 -20.03
N LEU A 46 29.11 -5.01 -20.18
CA LEU A 46 28.22 -5.73 -19.26
C LEU A 46 28.94 -6.12 -17.95
N ILE A 47 30.23 -6.47 -18.04
CA ILE A 47 31.10 -6.66 -16.86
C ILE A 47 31.27 -5.32 -16.14
N GLU A 48 31.52 -4.24 -16.87
CA GLU A 48 31.65 -2.90 -16.30
C GLU A 48 30.34 -2.40 -15.67
N ALA A 49 29.17 -2.70 -16.25
CA ALA A 49 27.85 -2.45 -15.67
C ALA A 49 27.65 -3.17 -14.33
N SER A 50 28.06 -4.44 -14.25
CA SER A 50 28.03 -5.24 -13.01
C SER A 50 28.85 -4.59 -11.89
N GLU A 51 30.07 -4.11 -12.20
CA GLU A 51 30.90 -3.39 -11.23
C GLU A 51 30.41 -1.97 -10.91
N ARG A 52 29.75 -1.27 -11.85
CA ARG A 52 29.05 -0.01 -11.56
C ARG A 52 27.92 -0.23 -10.57
N ALA A 53 27.01 -1.16 -10.84
CA ALA A 53 25.88 -1.50 -9.98
C ALA A 53 26.33 -1.85 -8.55
N ARG A 54 27.37 -2.68 -8.41
CA ARG A 54 27.98 -3.01 -7.11
C ARG A 54 28.41 -1.77 -6.32
N LYS A 55 29.09 -0.82 -6.98
CA LYS A 55 29.61 0.41 -6.35
C LYS A 55 28.51 1.41 -6.02
N VAL A 56 27.61 1.68 -6.97
CA VAL A 56 26.52 2.67 -6.83
C VAL A 56 25.50 2.23 -5.79
N PHE A 57 25.06 0.97 -5.85
CA PHE A 57 24.07 0.41 -4.91
C PHE A 57 24.69 -0.12 -3.61
N LYS A 58 26.01 -0.06 -3.46
CA LYS A 58 26.76 -0.58 -2.29
C LYS A 58 26.37 -2.02 -1.94
N LEU A 59 26.30 -2.90 -2.96
CA LEU A 59 25.73 -4.25 -2.83
C LEU A 59 26.54 -5.13 -1.89
N THR A 60 25.85 -5.84 -1.00
CA THR A 60 26.46 -6.76 -0.02
C THR A 60 26.41 -8.24 -0.43
N GLU A 61 25.61 -8.61 -1.42
CA GLU A 61 25.38 -9.99 -1.89
C GLU A 61 25.85 -10.18 -3.36
N TYR A 62 27.02 -9.62 -3.70
CA TYR A 62 27.61 -9.69 -5.03
C TYR A 62 28.54 -10.90 -5.19
N GLN A 63 28.24 -11.77 -6.15
CA GLN A 63 28.99 -13.02 -6.40
C GLN A 63 30.10 -12.88 -7.46
N GLY A 64 30.11 -11.78 -8.23
CA GLY A 64 31.08 -11.58 -9.30
C GLY A 64 30.86 -12.45 -10.54
N MET A 65 31.93 -12.64 -11.30
CA MET A 65 31.94 -13.31 -12.61
C MET A 65 32.32 -14.79 -12.47
N ASN A 66 31.61 -15.68 -13.18
CA ASN A 66 31.88 -17.14 -13.23
C ASN A 66 31.99 -17.84 -11.85
N TYR A 67 31.46 -17.25 -10.77
CA TYR A 67 31.43 -17.87 -9.45
C TYR A 67 30.28 -18.88 -9.33
N THR A 68 29.12 -18.57 -9.90
CA THR A 68 27.90 -19.38 -9.86
C THR A 68 27.02 -19.02 -11.05
N ILE A 69 26.29 -20.01 -11.57
CA ILE A 69 25.02 -19.75 -12.27
C ILE A 69 24.04 -19.23 -11.20
N MET A 70 23.28 -18.17 -11.49
CA MET A 70 22.56 -17.39 -10.47
C MET A 70 21.78 -18.24 -9.45
N HIS A 71 20.98 -19.20 -9.95
CA HIS A 71 20.08 -20.01 -9.14
C HIS A 71 20.79 -20.99 -8.21
N THR A 72 21.99 -21.46 -8.55
CA THR A 72 22.69 -22.56 -7.86
C THR A 72 23.11 -22.18 -6.43
N GLU A 73 24.00 -21.20 -6.25
CA GLU A 73 24.36 -20.75 -4.89
C GLU A 73 23.25 -19.93 -4.24
N PHE A 74 22.34 -19.32 -5.01
CA PHE A 74 21.17 -18.66 -4.43
C PHE A 74 20.25 -19.66 -3.70
N PHE A 75 20.00 -20.84 -4.28
CA PHE A 75 19.32 -21.95 -3.60
C PHE A 75 20.15 -22.51 -2.43
N ARG A 76 21.45 -22.78 -2.63
CA ARG A 76 22.29 -23.43 -1.61
C ARG A 76 22.53 -22.56 -0.38
N GLU A 77 22.74 -21.26 -0.56
CA GLU A 77 23.12 -20.34 0.52
C GLU A 77 22.09 -19.23 0.83
N ARG A 78 21.22 -18.78 -0.09
CA ARG A 78 20.44 -17.52 0.12
C ARG A 78 18.92 -17.62 0.27
N ALA A 79 18.24 -18.51 -0.45
CA ALA A 79 16.78 -18.66 -0.40
C ALA A 79 16.31 -19.33 0.90
N GLN A 80 15.23 -18.89 1.53
CA GLN A 80 14.76 -19.46 2.80
C GLN A 80 13.24 -19.78 2.75
N PRO A 81 12.78 -20.79 3.50
CA PRO A 81 11.36 -21.04 3.73
C PRO A 81 10.59 -19.76 4.07
N GLY A 82 9.43 -19.57 3.42
CA GLY A 82 8.56 -18.42 3.61
C GLY A 82 9.03 -17.11 2.98
N MET A 83 10.13 -17.10 2.20
CA MET A 83 10.49 -15.91 1.41
C MET A 83 9.63 -15.79 0.15
N LEU A 84 9.19 -14.56 -0.14
CA LEU A 84 8.81 -14.12 -1.47
C LEU A 84 10.07 -13.64 -2.21
N ILE A 85 10.30 -14.14 -3.42
CA ILE A 85 11.53 -13.93 -4.19
C ILE A 85 11.16 -13.52 -5.61
N VAL A 86 11.76 -12.43 -6.10
CA VAL A 86 11.63 -11.94 -7.48
C VAL A 86 12.99 -11.88 -8.16
N GLY A 87 13.04 -12.26 -9.43
CA GLY A 87 14.27 -12.26 -10.22
C GLY A 87 14.00 -12.00 -11.71
N SER A 88 14.98 -11.44 -12.41
CA SER A 88 14.89 -11.11 -13.84
C SER A 88 15.23 -12.29 -14.76
N ASP A 89 14.83 -13.50 -14.35
CA ASP A 89 15.07 -14.78 -15.01
C ASP A 89 13.92 -15.77 -14.74
N SER A 90 13.50 -16.55 -15.74
CA SER A 90 12.35 -17.47 -15.62
C SER A 90 12.60 -18.60 -14.61
N HIS A 91 13.84 -19.04 -14.46
CA HIS A 91 14.22 -20.15 -13.60
C HIS A 91 14.46 -19.76 -12.14
N THR A 92 14.15 -18.51 -11.74
CA THR A 92 14.07 -18.10 -10.32
C THR A 92 13.13 -19.00 -9.51
N CYS A 93 12.13 -19.64 -10.14
CA CYS A 93 11.27 -20.67 -9.54
C CYS A 93 12.04 -21.83 -8.87
N SER A 94 13.30 -22.09 -9.24
CA SER A 94 14.15 -23.12 -8.62
C SER A 94 14.28 -22.98 -7.10
N ALA A 95 14.16 -21.76 -6.55
CA ALA A 95 14.19 -21.51 -5.11
C ALA A 95 12.95 -22.05 -4.36
N GLY A 96 11.87 -22.44 -5.05
CA GLY A 96 10.71 -23.10 -4.45
C GLY A 96 11.01 -24.47 -3.84
N ALA A 97 12.15 -25.07 -4.18
CA ALA A 97 12.68 -26.30 -3.57
C ALA A 97 12.96 -26.21 -2.06
N VAL A 98 13.01 -25.00 -1.47
CA VAL A 98 13.08 -24.79 0.00
C VAL A 98 11.81 -24.19 0.60
N GLY A 99 10.66 -24.27 -0.08
CA GLY A 99 9.41 -23.69 0.42
C GLY A 99 9.39 -22.16 0.37
N SER A 100 9.91 -21.56 -0.71
CA SER A 100 9.84 -20.13 -0.98
C SER A 100 9.00 -19.85 -2.23
N LEU A 101 8.22 -18.76 -2.25
CA LEU A 101 7.47 -18.37 -3.45
C LEU A 101 8.39 -17.54 -4.35
N ALA A 102 8.91 -18.17 -5.40
CA ALA A 102 9.96 -17.59 -6.23
C ALA A 102 9.50 -17.41 -7.68
N VAL A 103 9.50 -16.17 -8.19
CA VAL A 103 8.84 -15.77 -9.43
C VAL A 103 9.80 -15.02 -10.36
N GLY A 104 9.91 -15.49 -11.60
CA GLY A 104 10.58 -14.76 -12.67
C GLY A 104 9.70 -13.62 -13.21
N LEU A 105 10.24 -12.41 -13.31
CA LEU A 105 9.54 -11.20 -13.74
C LEU A 105 10.38 -10.36 -14.73
N GLY A 106 9.75 -9.35 -15.34
CA GLY A 106 10.44 -8.36 -16.15
C GLY A 106 11.45 -7.54 -15.33
N ALA A 107 12.53 -7.08 -15.97
CA ALA A 107 13.56 -6.29 -15.31
C ALA A 107 13.04 -4.94 -14.77
N ALA A 108 11.99 -4.36 -15.37
CA ALA A 108 11.30 -3.19 -14.82
C ALA A 108 10.68 -3.47 -13.45
N ASP A 109 9.92 -4.57 -13.30
CA ASP A 109 9.25 -4.94 -12.05
C ASP A 109 10.26 -5.26 -10.94
N VAL A 110 11.37 -5.93 -11.29
CA VAL A 110 12.48 -6.20 -10.37
C VAL A 110 13.20 -4.91 -9.96
N THR A 111 13.38 -3.94 -10.87
CA THR A 111 13.89 -2.59 -10.53
C THR A 111 12.91 -1.84 -9.63
N MET A 112 11.61 -1.92 -9.88
CA MET A 112 10.59 -1.27 -9.06
C MET A 112 10.59 -1.81 -7.62
N ALA A 113 10.70 -3.12 -7.44
CA ALA A 113 10.87 -3.75 -6.12
C ALA A 113 12.19 -3.34 -5.44
N LEU A 114 13.29 -3.22 -6.19
CA LEU A 114 14.59 -2.77 -5.69
C LEU A 114 14.58 -1.29 -5.25
N VAL A 115 13.84 -0.43 -5.96
CA VAL A 115 13.73 1.01 -5.70
C VAL A 115 12.76 1.31 -4.55
N THR A 116 11.58 0.68 -4.54
CA THR A 116 10.48 1.01 -3.59
C THR A 116 10.40 0.10 -2.38
N GLY A 117 10.86 -1.15 -2.49
CA GLY A 117 10.56 -2.21 -1.51
C GLY A 117 9.21 -2.90 -1.71
N GLU A 118 8.37 -2.40 -2.63
CA GLU A 118 7.01 -2.88 -2.90
C GLU A 118 6.89 -3.44 -4.33
N ILE A 119 5.94 -4.36 -4.54
CA ILE A 119 5.61 -4.90 -5.85
C ILE A 119 4.15 -5.37 -5.88
N TRP A 120 3.50 -5.29 -7.03
CA TRP A 120 2.14 -5.77 -7.23
C TRP A 120 2.15 -7.20 -7.81
N PHE A 121 1.13 -7.98 -7.47
CA PHE A 121 0.87 -9.29 -8.06
C PHE A 121 -0.62 -9.50 -8.29
N LYS A 122 -0.98 -10.11 -9.42
CA LYS A 122 -2.23 -10.84 -9.55
C LYS A 122 -2.08 -12.16 -8.78
N VAL A 123 -3.03 -12.46 -7.87
CA VAL A 123 -3.05 -13.71 -7.10
C VAL A 123 -3.25 -14.89 -8.06
N PRO A 124 -2.33 -15.87 -8.11
CA PRO A 124 -2.44 -17.01 -9.00
C PRO A 124 -3.31 -18.12 -8.40
N GLU A 125 -3.92 -18.95 -9.26
CA GLU A 125 -4.49 -20.23 -8.83
C GLU A 125 -3.37 -21.23 -8.46
N ILE A 126 -3.69 -22.23 -7.63
CA ILE A 126 -2.72 -23.24 -7.17
C ILE A 126 -3.14 -24.64 -7.64
N VAL A 127 -2.19 -25.39 -8.19
CA VAL A 127 -2.30 -26.81 -8.57
C VAL A 127 -1.53 -27.65 -7.55
N GLN A 128 -2.12 -28.75 -7.09
CA GLN A 128 -1.40 -29.74 -6.29
C GLN A 128 -0.80 -30.85 -7.18
N ILE A 129 0.51 -31.07 -7.10
CA ILE A 129 1.16 -32.28 -7.62
C ILE A 129 1.60 -33.14 -6.43
N ARG A 130 0.88 -34.24 -6.21
CA ARG A 130 1.05 -35.13 -5.07
C ARG A 130 1.92 -36.33 -5.43
N PHE A 131 3.16 -36.35 -4.96
CA PHE A 131 4.09 -37.46 -5.18
C PHE A 131 3.82 -38.64 -4.23
N VAL A 132 3.75 -39.85 -4.78
CA VAL A 132 3.57 -41.11 -4.05
C VAL A 132 4.62 -42.15 -4.46
N GLY A 133 4.79 -43.20 -3.66
CA GLY A 133 5.82 -44.21 -3.90
C GLY A 133 7.23 -43.71 -3.62
N ARG A 134 8.23 -44.40 -4.21
CA ARG A 134 9.66 -44.11 -4.05
C ARG A 134 10.36 -44.28 -5.40
N PRO A 135 11.28 -43.37 -5.79
CA PRO A 135 12.02 -43.49 -7.04
C PRO A 135 13.01 -44.69 -7.01
N PRO A 136 13.24 -45.38 -8.15
CA PRO A 136 14.27 -46.40 -8.29
C PRO A 136 15.70 -45.91 -8.03
N LYS A 137 16.65 -46.84 -7.90
CA LYS A 137 18.07 -46.53 -7.66
C LYS A 137 18.65 -45.73 -8.84
N GLY A 138 19.24 -44.57 -8.55
CA GLY A 138 19.95 -43.74 -9.53
C GLY A 138 19.06 -42.76 -10.31
N ILE A 139 17.75 -42.78 -10.10
CA ILE A 139 16.79 -41.83 -10.69
C ILE A 139 16.89 -40.47 -9.97
N GLY A 140 17.11 -39.41 -10.74
CA GLY A 140 17.29 -38.04 -10.22
C GLY A 140 16.04 -37.17 -10.35
N GLY A 141 16.10 -35.94 -9.81
CA GLY A 141 15.02 -34.96 -9.96
C GLY A 141 14.72 -34.61 -11.43
N LYS A 142 15.74 -34.69 -12.29
CA LYS A 142 15.61 -34.54 -13.75
C LYS A 142 14.71 -35.59 -14.39
N ASP A 143 14.85 -36.86 -14.02
CA ASP A 143 14.01 -37.94 -14.55
C ASP A 143 12.57 -37.82 -14.02
N VAL A 144 12.42 -37.43 -12.74
CA VAL A 144 11.10 -37.18 -12.12
C VAL A 144 10.35 -36.05 -12.82
N ILE A 145 10.98 -34.91 -13.10
CA ILE A 145 10.30 -33.79 -13.77
C ILE A 145 10.06 -34.05 -15.26
N LEU A 146 10.93 -34.82 -15.93
CA LEU A 146 10.64 -35.35 -17.26
C LEU A 146 9.40 -36.27 -17.25
N TYR A 147 9.21 -37.11 -16.22
CA TYR A 147 7.99 -37.91 -16.08
C TYR A 147 6.74 -37.05 -15.82
N VAL A 148 6.84 -36.01 -14.98
CA VAL A 148 5.74 -35.03 -14.79
C VAL A 148 5.39 -34.33 -16.11
N LEU A 149 6.39 -33.90 -16.88
CA LEU A 149 6.21 -33.36 -18.23
C LEU A 149 5.60 -34.37 -19.20
N GLN A 150 5.95 -35.66 -19.10
CA GLN A 150 5.36 -36.72 -19.92
C GLN A 150 3.86 -36.85 -19.66
N GLN A 151 3.44 -36.85 -18.39
CA GLN A 151 2.06 -37.09 -17.96
C GLN A 151 1.17 -35.87 -18.14
N LEU A 152 1.60 -34.68 -17.70
CA LEU A 152 0.77 -33.47 -17.71
C LEU A 152 0.83 -32.70 -19.04
N LYS A 153 1.95 -32.81 -19.78
CA LYS A 153 2.31 -31.97 -20.95
C LYS A 153 2.47 -30.48 -20.60
N ARG A 154 2.90 -29.70 -21.59
CA ARG A 154 3.28 -28.29 -21.43
C ARG A 154 2.07 -27.36 -21.56
N ASN A 155 2.01 -26.36 -20.67
CA ASN A 155 1.00 -25.28 -20.65
C ASN A 155 -0.46 -25.75 -20.49
N THR A 156 -0.68 -26.96 -19.97
CA THR A 156 -1.99 -27.56 -19.73
C THR A 156 -2.52 -27.18 -18.33
N VAL A 157 -2.15 -27.96 -17.32
CA VAL A 157 -2.65 -27.89 -15.94
C VAL A 157 -2.10 -26.65 -15.20
N ALA A 158 -0.82 -26.35 -15.39
CA ALA A 158 -0.09 -25.36 -14.61
C ALA A 158 -0.02 -23.95 -15.23
N ALA A 159 -0.61 -23.71 -16.40
CA ALA A 159 -0.47 -22.44 -17.12
C ALA A 159 -1.05 -21.24 -16.34
N ASP A 160 -0.20 -20.25 -16.04
CA ASP A 160 -0.50 -19.09 -15.17
C ASP A 160 -0.92 -19.49 -13.73
N ARG A 161 -0.49 -20.67 -13.26
CA ARG A 161 -0.72 -21.18 -11.90
C ARG A 161 0.57 -21.41 -11.13
N VAL A 162 0.49 -21.46 -9.80
CA VAL A 162 1.57 -21.97 -8.94
C VAL A 162 1.38 -23.47 -8.74
N VAL A 163 2.46 -24.24 -8.81
CA VAL A 163 2.46 -25.68 -8.56
C VAL A 163 2.97 -25.93 -7.15
N GLU A 164 2.15 -26.54 -6.30
CA GLU A 164 2.53 -27.00 -4.98
C GLU A 164 2.81 -28.51 -5.00
N TYR A 165 4.03 -28.89 -4.67
CA TYR A 165 4.47 -30.28 -4.59
C TYR A 165 4.27 -30.83 -3.17
N THR A 166 3.43 -31.87 -3.05
CA THR A 166 3.00 -32.46 -1.77
C THR A 166 3.10 -33.99 -1.76
N GLY A 167 2.78 -34.61 -0.62
CA GLY A 167 2.64 -36.07 -0.49
C GLY A 167 3.87 -36.81 0.03
N PRO A 168 3.72 -38.11 0.35
CA PRO A 168 4.76 -38.88 1.02
C PRO A 168 6.03 -39.09 0.17
N GLY A 169 5.96 -38.97 -1.16
CA GLY A 169 7.12 -39.13 -2.03
C GLY A 169 8.24 -38.11 -1.79
N LEU A 170 7.93 -36.95 -1.20
CA LEU A 170 8.89 -35.89 -0.86
C LEU A 170 10.02 -36.39 0.04
N SER A 171 9.76 -37.33 0.96
CA SER A 171 10.76 -37.87 1.89
C SER A 171 11.88 -38.66 1.19
N TYR A 172 11.72 -39.00 -0.09
CA TYR A 172 12.73 -39.66 -0.91
C TYR A 172 13.43 -38.72 -1.91
N LEU A 173 12.99 -37.46 -2.02
CA LEU A 173 13.56 -36.46 -2.91
C LEU A 173 14.54 -35.54 -2.15
N SER A 174 15.80 -35.56 -2.57
CA SER A 174 16.85 -34.68 -2.03
C SER A 174 16.58 -33.20 -2.32
N PRO A 175 17.16 -32.25 -1.55
CA PRO A 175 17.15 -30.83 -1.90
C PRO A 175 17.56 -30.55 -3.36
N ASP A 176 18.61 -31.22 -3.85
CA ASP A 176 19.07 -31.09 -5.24
C ASP A 176 18.04 -31.62 -6.26
N ALA A 177 17.38 -32.75 -5.97
CA ALA A 177 16.30 -33.28 -6.82
C ALA A 177 15.07 -32.36 -6.84
N ARG A 178 14.70 -31.78 -5.68
CA ARG A 178 13.62 -30.77 -5.58
C ARG A 178 13.98 -29.50 -6.35
N PHE A 179 15.24 -29.08 -6.33
CA PHE A 179 15.75 -27.95 -7.11
C PHE A 179 15.61 -28.18 -8.62
N ALA A 180 15.96 -29.37 -9.12
CA ALA A 180 15.74 -29.72 -10.54
C ALA A 180 14.25 -29.71 -10.94
N ILE A 181 13.36 -30.20 -10.05
CA ILE A 181 11.90 -30.20 -10.27
C ILE A 181 11.32 -28.77 -10.25
N ALA A 182 11.71 -27.96 -9.25
CA ALA A 182 11.28 -26.56 -9.12
C ALA A 182 11.81 -25.69 -10.27
N ASN A 183 13.04 -25.94 -10.74
CA ASN A 183 13.61 -25.33 -11.94
C ASN A 183 12.71 -25.60 -13.15
N MET A 184 12.46 -26.86 -13.48
CA MET A 184 11.68 -27.25 -14.66
C MET A 184 10.16 -27.12 -14.52
N THR A 185 9.66 -26.43 -13.49
CA THR A 185 8.23 -26.13 -13.35
C THR A 185 7.75 -25.09 -14.37
N THR A 186 8.63 -24.17 -14.79
CA THR A 186 8.28 -23.17 -15.83
C THR A 186 8.17 -23.78 -17.23
N GLU A 187 8.82 -24.92 -17.49
CA GLU A 187 8.75 -25.64 -18.77
C GLU A 187 7.37 -26.26 -19.08
N PHE A 188 6.45 -26.37 -18.10
CA PHE A 188 5.02 -26.66 -18.34
C PHE A 188 4.07 -25.50 -18.02
N GLY A 189 4.58 -24.27 -17.96
CA GLY A 189 3.77 -23.05 -17.84
C GLY A 189 3.49 -22.59 -16.42
N GLY A 190 4.01 -23.30 -15.40
CA GLY A 190 3.90 -22.91 -14.00
C GLY A 190 4.67 -21.62 -13.69
N ILE A 191 4.03 -20.73 -12.93
CA ILE A 191 4.63 -19.47 -12.43
C ILE A 191 5.78 -19.76 -11.46
N SER A 192 5.59 -20.76 -10.60
CA SER A 192 6.54 -21.19 -9.58
C SER A 192 6.23 -22.63 -9.17
N GLY A 193 7.26 -23.37 -8.74
CA GLY A 193 7.13 -24.73 -8.21
C GLY A 193 7.58 -24.78 -6.75
N ILE A 194 6.64 -24.73 -5.81
CA ILE A 194 6.92 -24.69 -4.38
C ILE A 194 6.80 -26.08 -3.77
N PHE A 195 7.79 -26.49 -2.98
CA PHE A 195 7.73 -27.70 -2.17
C PHE A 195 7.32 -27.36 -0.75
N VAL A 196 6.42 -28.15 -0.15
CA VAL A 196 6.13 -28.05 1.28
C VAL A 196 7.42 -28.37 2.06
N PRO A 197 7.92 -27.45 2.90
CA PRO A 197 9.21 -27.60 3.58
C PRO A 197 9.12 -28.60 4.75
N ASP A 198 10.08 -29.50 4.82
CA ASP A 198 10.12 -30.64 5.73
C ASP A 198 11.46 -30.75 6.51
N ASP A 199 11.66 -31.81 7.28
CA ASP A 199 12.89 -32.04 8.06
C ASP A 199 14.15 -32.04 7.18
N ILE A 200 14.04 -32.53 5.94
CA ILE A 200 15.09 -32.49 4.92
C ILE A 200 15.41 -31.04 4.56
N THR A 201 14.40 -30.19 4.34
CA THR A 201 14.57 -28.75 4.14
C THR A 201 15.17 -28.06 5.37
N LYS A 202 14.67 -28.30 6.59
CA LYS A 202 15.20 -27.70 7.84
C LYS A 202 16.67 -28.08 8.07
N SER A 203 17.04 -29.34 7.81
CA SER A 203 18.43 -29.82 7.85
C SER A 203 19.33 -29.15 6.80
N PHE A 204 18.85 -29.02 5.55
CA PHE A 204 19.57 -28.33 4.48
C PHE A 204 19.85 -26.85 4.80
N ILE A 205 18.85 -26.12 5.30
CA ILE A 205 18.98 -24.71 5.73
C ILE A 205 19.94 -24.58 6.92
N ASN A 206 19.82 -25.44 7.94
CA ASN A 206 20.70 -25.40 9.12
C ASN A 206 22.18 -25.64 8.79
N SER A 207 22.47 -26.40 7.72
CA SER A 207 23.85 -26.65 7.26
C SER A 207 24.57 -25.44 6.63
N ARG A 208 23.91 -24.28 6.50
CA ARG A 208 24.52 -23.04 5.98
C ARG A 208 25.56 -22.45 6.93
N LYS A 209 26.63 -21.92 6.34
CA LYS A 209 27.75 -21.28 7.07
C LYS A 209 27.35 -19.93 7.67
N ILE A 210 26.52 -19.16 6.97
CA ILE A 210 26.19 -17.78 7.33
C ILE A 210 24.91 -17.77 8.18
N ALA A 211 25.01 -17.34 9.44
CA ALA A 211 23.89 -17.37 10.38
C ALA A 211 22.64 -16.61 9.88
N ARG A 212 22.82 -15.47 9.20
CA ARG A 212 21.71 -14.67 8.64
C ARG A 212 20.82 -15.46 7.66
N HIS A 213 21.40 -16.44 6.95
CA HIS A 213 20.74 -17.23 5.92
C HIS A 213 20.10 -18.52 6.43
N ARG A 214 20.10 -18.76 7.75
CA ARG A 214 19.38 -19.86 8.40
C ARG A 214 18.41 -19.40 9.50
N ASN A 215 18.79 -18.37 10.27
CA ASN A 215 18.02 -17.88 11.43
C ASN A 215 16.71 -17.13 11.08
N SER A 216 16.38 -16.93 9.81
CA SER A 216 15.26 -16.08 9.35
C SER A 216 14.30 -16.83 8.42
N SER A 217 13.96 -18.07 8.79
CA SER A 217 13.22 -19.02 7.94
C SER A 217 11.84 -19.30 8.55
N TYR A 218 10.77 -19.14 7.77
CA TYR A 218 9.40 -19.42 8.21
C TYR A 218 8.91 -20.71 7.55
N PHE A 219 8.68 -21.75 8.34
CA PHE A 219 8.22 -23.04 7.85
C PHE A 219 6.69 -23.03 7.77
N LEU A 220 6.16 -22.92 6.56
CA LEU A 220 4.72 -22.90 6.27
C LEU A 220 4.27 -24.26 5.71
N ARG A 221 2.97 -24.55 5.77
CA ARG A 221 2.32 -25.74 5.18
C ARG A 221 0.95 -25.33 4.63
N PRO A 222 0.40 -26.07 3.65
CA PRO A 222 -1.00 -25.91 3.27
C PRO A 222 -1.94 -26.40 4.39
N ASP A 223 -3.11 -25.77 4.49
CA ASP A 223 -4.18 -26.17 5.40
C ASP A 223 -4.78 -27.54 5.02
N CYS A 224 -5.36 -28.23 6.00
CA CYS A 224 -6.04 -29.52 5.77
C CYS A 224 -7.23 -29.41 4.79
N GLU A 225 -7.83 -28.21 4.64
CA GLU A 225 -8.95 -27.93 3.73
C GLU A 225 -8.55 -27.07 2.52
N ALA A 226 -7.25 -26.96 2.22
CA ALA A 226 -6.74 -26.18 1.10
C ALA A 226 -7.39 -26.59 -0.24
N ARG A 227 -8.00 -25.62 -0.93
CA ARG A 227 -8.69 -25.83 -2.21
C ARG A 227 -7.76 -25.51 -3.36
N TYR A 228 -7.48 -26.52 -4.19
CA TYR A 228 -6.67 -26.40 -5.40
C TYR A 228 -7.57 -26.30 -6.63
N ALA A 229 -7.11 -25.61 -7.67
CA ALA A 229 -7.79 -25.56 -8.96
C ALA A 229 -7.74 -26.90 -9.70
N GLU A 230 -6.66 -27.66 -9.50
CA GLU A 230 -6.49 -29.02 -10.02
C GLU A 230 -5.52 -29.83 -9.13
N THR A 231 -5.68 -31.15 -9.09
CA THR A 231 -4.83 -32.06 -8.30
C THR A 231 -4.42 -33.27 -9.12
N ALA A 232 -3.12 -33.46 -9.33
CA ALA A 232 -2.55 -34.63 -10.01
C ALA A 232 -1.74 -35.49 -9.03
N THR A 233 -1.89 -36.82 -9.09
CA THR A 233 -1.06 -37.76 -8.30
C THR A 233 -0.02 -38.44 -9.20
N ILE A 234 1.26 -38.32 -8.82
CA ILE A 234 2.39 -38.84 -9.60
C ILE A 234 3.12 -39.93 -8.81
N ASP A 235 3.20 -41.12 -9.39
CA ASP A 235 3.82 -42.30 -8.80
C ASP A 235 5.31 -42.37 -9.15
N LEU A 236 6.17 -42.11 -8.16
CA LEU A 236 7.62 -42.13 -8.31
C LEU A 236 8.19 -43.52 -8.60
N SER A 237 7.47 -44.60 -8.28
CA SER A 237 7.95 -45.97 -8.54
C SER A 237 7.98 -46.35 -10.03
N LYS A 238 7.28 -45.58 -10.86
CA LYS A 238 7.21 -45.74 -12.32
C LYS A 238 8.22 -44.86 -13.08
N VAL A 239 8.99 -44.03 -12.38
CA VAL A 239 9.99 -43.16 -13.00
C VAL A 239 11.21 -43.99 -13.39
N GLN A 240 11.56 -43.92 -14.68
CA GLN A 240 12.75 -44.52 -15.28
C GLN A 240 13.59 -43.42 -15.95
N SER A 241 14.71 -43.76 -16.59
CA SER A 241 15.45 -42.78 -17.39
C SER A 241 14.67 -42.40 -18.66
N PHE A 242 14.53 -41.10 -18.89
CA PHE A 242 13.78 -40.51 -20.01
C PHE A 242 14.63 -39.58 -20.87
N VAL A 243 14.20 -39.37 -22.12
CA VAL A 243 14.73 -38.35 -23.04
C VAL A 243 13.57 -37.48 -23.54
N ALA A 244 13.71 -36.15 -23.48
CA ALA A 244 12.84 -35.23 -24.23
C ALA A 244 13.45 -34.97 -25.62
N ARG A 245 12.71 -35.31 -26.67
CA ARG A 245 13.18 -35.19 -28.06
C ARG A 245 13.13 -33.75 -28.55
N TYR A 246 14.13 -33.35 -29.32
CA TYR A 246 14.11 -32.07 -30.03
C TYR A 246 12.85 -31.93 -30.92
N PRO A 247 12.19 -30.76 -30.99
CA PRO A 247 12.51 -29.49 -30.32
C PRO A 247 11.65 -29.20 -29.06
N ARG A 248 11.10 -30.23 -28.39
CA ARG A 248 10.04 -30.06 -27.36
C ARG A 248 10.43 -30.66 -25.99
N PRO A 249 10.27 -29.93 -24.88
CA PRO A 249 10.64 -30.44 -23.56
C PRO A 249 9.61 -31.45 -23.00
N ASP A 250 8.40 -31.46 -23.55
CA ASP A 250 7.27 -32.32 -23.16
C ASP A 250 7.05 -33.54 -24.09
N ASP A 251 7.82 -33.65 -25.19
CA ASP A 251 7.91 -34.88 -26.00
C ASP A 251 8.90 -35.88 -25.37
N VAL A 252 8.52 -36.32 -24.16
CA VAL A 252 9.31 -37.20 -23.30
C VAL A 252 9.01 -38.66 -23.59
N VAL A 253 10.05 -39.42 -23.93
CA VAL A 253 10.00 -40.88 -24.17
C VAL A 253 11.03 -41.62 -23.30
N PRO A 254 10.80 -42.90 -22.95
CA PRO A 254 11.81 -43.75 -22.30
C PRO A 254 13.09 -43.83 -23.15
N VAL A 255 14.26 -43.94 -22.50
CA VAL A 255 15.55 -44.07 -23.22
C VAL A 255 15.56 -45.26 -24.19
N SER A 256 14.79 -46.33 -23.92
CA SER A 256 14.68 -47.50 -24.78
C SER A 256 14.04 -47.23 -26.16
N GLU A 257 13.25 -46.16 -26.33
CA GLU A 257 12.64 -45.81 -27.62
C GLU A 257 13.59 -45.06 -28.56
N VAL A 258 14.61 -44.39 -28.01
CA VAL A 258 15.61 -43.60 -28.73
C VAL A 258 17.02 -44.18 -28.63
N GLN A 259 17.14 -45.39 -28.07
CA GLN A 259 18.40 -46.12 -28.00
C GLN A 259 18.98 -46.33 -29.41
N SER A 260 20.32 -46.29 -29.53
CA SER A 260 21.04 -46.32 -30.82
C SER A 260 20.95 -45.05 -31.69
N GLN A 261 20.27 -43.98 -31.27
CA GLN A 261 20.42 -42.66 -31.91
C GLN A 261 21.85 -42.13 -31.73
N LYS A 262 22.50 -41.71 -32.82
CA LYS A 262 23.85 -41.13 -32.82
C LYS A 262 23.84 -39.68 -32.32
N LEU A 263 24.97 -39.27 -31.76
CA LEU A 263 25.23 -37.94 -31.20
C LEU A 263 26.57 -37.39 -31.73
N ASP A 264 26.63 -36.10 -32.00
CA ASP A 264 27.87 -35.36 -32.25
C ASP A 264 28.43 -34.73 -30.97
N GLY A 265 27.57 -34.50 -29.97
CA GLY A 265 27.96 -33.93 -28.68
C GLY A 265 27.15 -34.34 -27.44
N CYS A 266 27.80 -34.30 -26.28
CA CYS A 266 27.21 -34.53 -24.96
C CYS A 266 27.54 -33.36 -24.01
N PHE A 267 26.53 -32.82 -23.32
CA PHE A 267 26.69 -31.71 -22.37
C PHE A 267 26.05 -32.00 -21.00
N ILE A 268 26.81 -31.81 -19.92
CA ILE A 268 26.34 -31.94 -18.54
C ILE A 268 26.54 -30.60 -17.82
N GLY A 269 25.46 -29.91 -17.46
CA GLY A 269 25.55 -28.59 -16.82
C GLY A 269 24.25 -27.79 -16.86
N ALA A 270 24.35 -26.47 -17.04
CA ALA A 270 23.24 -25.51 -16.92
C ALA A 270 22.65 -25.37 -15.50
N CYS A 271 21.69 -24.44 -15.34
CA CYS A 271 21.06 -24.11 -14.06
C CYS A 271 20.21 -25.24 -13.45
N THR A 272 19.87 -26.28 -14.23
CA THR A 272 19.03 -27.41 -13.79
C THR A 272 19.83 -28.54 -13.13
N THR A 273 21.12 -28.67 -13.45
CA THR A 273 21.95 -29.81 -13.03
C THR A 273 22.64 -29.49 -11.71
N ALA A 274 22.27 -30.19 -10.65
CA ALA A 274 22.70 -29.89 -9.28
C ALA A 274 24.02 -30.61 -8.89
N GLU A 275 24.47 -30.43 -7.65
CA GLU A 275 25.69 -31.08 -7.14
C GLU A 275 25.57 -32.61 -7.16
N GLU A 276 24.42 -33.15 -6.76
CA GLU A 276 24.12 -34.59 -6.82
C GLU A 276 24.12 -35.16 -8.26
N ASP A 277 23.56 -34.45 -9.24
CA ASP A 277 23.52 -34.91 -10.64
C ASP A 277 24.93 -35.07 -11.25
N ILE A 278 25.83 -34.11 -10.97
CA ILE A 278 27.21 -34.14 -11.49
C ILE A 278 28.03 -35.24 -10.79
N ILE A 279 27.78 -35.49 -9.50
CA ILE A 279 28.37 -36.63 -8.78
C ILE A 279 27.88 -37.96 -9.39
N MET A 280 26.58 -38.09 -9.67
CA MET A 280 26.01 -39.29 -10.30
C MET A 280 26.56 -39.52 -11.70
N GLY A 281 26.68 -38.47 -12.53
CA GLY A 281 27.34 -38.55 -13.84
C GLY A 281 28.78 -39.08 -13.74
N ALA A 282 29.58 -38.56 -12.80
CA ALA A 282 30.95 -39.01 -12.59
C ALA A 282 31.02 -40.49 -12.16
N LEU A 283 30.11 -40.95 -11.31
CA LEU A 283 30.08 -42.35 -10.87
C LEU A 283 29.64 -43.30 -12.00
N VAL A 284 28.72 -42.89 -12.88
CA VAL A 284 28.37 -43.65 -14.10
C VAL A 284 29.57 -43.75 -15.05
N LEU A 285 30.32 -42.66 -15.25
CA LEU A 285 31.55 -42.69 -16.04
C LEU A 285 32.61 -43.61 -15.42
N GLU A 286 32.77 -43.62 -14.10
CA GLU A 286 33.72 -44.53 -13.45
C GLU A 286 33.35 -46.01 -13.66
N GLN A 287 32.07 -46.39 -13.56
CA GLN A 287 31.67 -47.76 -13.84
C GLN A 287 31.84 -48.12 -15.33
N GLY A 288 31.60 -47.18 -16.25
CA GLY A 288 31.87 -47.37 -17.67
C GLY A 288 33.36 -47.66 -17.96
N LEU A 289 34.26 -46.84 -17.40
CA LEU A 289 35.71 -47.03 -17.51
C LEU A 289 36.17 -48.37 -16.89
N LYS A 290 35.62 -48.74 -15.71
CA LYS A 290 35.90 -50.04 -15.06
C LYS A 290 35.38 -51.24 -15.84
N ALA A 291 34.28 -51.10 -16.56
CA ALA A 291 33.75 -52.08 -17.50
C ALA A 291 34.53 -52.13 -18.84
N GLY A 292 35.63 -51.39 -18.97
CA GLY A 292 36.47 -51.36 -20.17
C GLY A 292 35.94 -50.49 -21.30
N LYS A 293 34.93 -49.65 -21.08
CA LYS A 293 34.49 -48.68 -22.10
C LYS A 293 35.52 -47.58 -22.27
N VAL A 294 35.93 -47.35 -23.52
CA VAL A 294 36.83 -46.27 -23.92
C VAL A 294 36.02 -45.22 -24.70
N PRO A 295 36.13 -43.91 -24.39
CA PRO A 295 35.44 -42.87 -25.15
C PRO A 295 35.92 -42.82 -26.61
N VAL A 296 35.00 -42.81 -27.58
CA VAL A 296 35.36 -42.65 -29.00
C VAL A 296 36.00 -41.27 -29.26
N PRO A 297 37.06 -41.17 -30.09
CA PRO A 297 37.83 -39.94 -30.26
C PRO A 297 37.04 -38.82 -30.96
N ASN A 298 36.08 -39.18 -31.83
CA ASN A 298 35.19 -38.23 -32.48
C ASN A 298 33.92 -38.06 -31.63
N GLY A 299 33.75 -36.88 -31.02
CA GLY A 299 32.55 -36.54 -30.25
C GLY A 299 32.84 -35.46 -29.21
N LYS A 300 32.06 -34.36 -29.23
CA LYS A 300 32.24 -33.25 -28.29
C LYS A 300 31.68 -33.63 -26.92
N ARG A 301 32.44 -33.42 -25.85
CA ARG A 301 32.01 -33.74 -24.47
C ARG A 301 32.38 -32.60 -23.55
N LYS A 302 31.39 -31.99 -22.88
CA LYS A 302 31.64 -30.87 -21.95
C LYS A 302 30.82 -31.00 -20.67
N VAL A 303 31.46 -30.76 -19.53
CA VAL A 303 30.82 -30.67 -18.21
C VAL A 303 31.06 -29.29 -17.62
N VAL A 304 30.01 -28.63 -17.14
CA VAL A 304 30.07 -27.28 -16.54
C VAL A 304 29.39 -27.31 -15.17
N PRO A 305 30.15 -27.31 -14.07
CA PRO A 305 29.61 -27.24 -12.72
C PRO A 305 28.85 -25.93 -12.46
N GLY A 306 27.70 -26.04 -11.80
CA GLY A 306 26.82 -24.88 -11.54
C GLY A 306 27.43 -23.78 -10.66
N SER A 307 28.55 -24.05 -9.96
CA SER A 307 29.29 -23.06 -9.16
C SER A 307 30.73 -23.48 -8.87
N LYS A 308 31.57 -22.50 -8.48
CA LYS A 308 32.95 -22.74 -8.06
C LYS A 308 33.06 -23.62 -6.81
N PRO A 309 32.25 -23.45 -5.74
CA PRO A 309 32.26 -24.40 -4.61
C PRO A 309 31.96 -25.86 -4.98
N ILE A 310 31.20 -26.12 -6.05
CA ILE A 310 30.99 -27.47 -6.59
C ILE A 310 32.23 -27.92 -7.36
N MET A 311 32.79 -27.08 -8.25
CA MET A 311 34.02 -27.39 -8.98
C MET A 311 35.21 -27.71 -8.05
N ASP A 312 35.47 -26.84 -7.05
CA ASP A 312 36.52 -27.01 -6.03
C ASP A 312 36.36 -28.32 -5.23
N ARG A 313 35.15 -28.93 -5.21
CA ARG A 313 34.87 -30.22 -4.58
C ARG A 313 35.09 -31.40 -5.54
N LEU A 314 34.69 -31.27 -6.81
CA LEU A 314 34.89 -32.31 -7.83
C LEU A 314 36.39 -32.60 -8.05
N GLU A 315 37.23 -31.56 -8.00
CA GLU A 315 38.69 -31.70 -7.99
C GLU A 315 39.18 -32.46 -6.74
N LYS A 316 38.80 -32.01 -5.53
CA LYS A 316 39.22 -32.62 -4.24
C LYS A 316 38.73 -34.05 -4.02
N THR A 317 37.78 -34.52 -4.82
CA THR A 317 37.23 -35.88 -4.76
C THR A 317 37.64 -36.75 -5.96
N GLY A 318 38.49 -36.26 -6.86
CA GLY A 318 38.94 -36.96 -8.07
C GLY A 318 37.84 -37.16 -9.12
N LEU A 319 36.64 -36.61 -8.92
CA LEU A 319 35.53 -36.73 -9.87
C LEU A 319 35.77 -35.91 -11.13
N ALA A 320 36.46 -34.77 -11.03
CA ALA A 320 36.88 -33.99 -12.20
C ALA A 320 37.84 -34.77 -13.10
N ASP A 321 38.74 -35.57 -12.52
CA ASP A 321 39.66 -36.42 -13.28
C ASP A 321 38.94 -37.59 -13.96
N ILE A 322 37.89 -38.16 -13.35
CA ILE A 322 37.04 -39.16 -14.01
C ILE A 322 36.34 -38.56 -15.25
N TYR A 323 35.85 -37.32 -15.18
CA TYR A 323 35.32 -36.61 -16.36
C TYR A 323 36.40 -36.42 -17.43
N ARG A 324 37.61 -35.99 -17.06
CA ARG A 324 38.76 -35.84 -17.99
C ARG A 324 39.14 -37.18 -18.64
N THR A 325 39.23 -38.26 -17.88
CA THR A 325 39.51 -39.62 -18.37
C THR A 325 38.42 -40.14 -19.31
N ALA A 326 37.16 -39.76 -19.08
CA ALA A 326 36.05 -40.00 -20.00
C ALA A 326 35.99 -39.04 -21.20
N GLY A 327 36.99 -38.19 -21.39
CA GLY A 327 37.12 -37.29 -22.54
C GLY A 327 36.29 -36.00 -22.46
N PHE A 328 35.76 -35.62 -21.29
CA PHE A 328 35.04 -34.36 -21.10
C PHE A 328 35.98 -33.18 -20.87
N GLU A 329 35.73 -32.07 -21.59
CA GLU A 329 36.22 -30.75 -21.21
C GLU A 329 35.49 -30.29 -19.94
N VAL A 330 36.22 -29.89 -18.89
CA VAL A 330 35.63 -29.32 -17.66
C VAL A 330 35.67 -27.79 -17.76
N GLY A 331 34.51 -27.18 -18.00
CA GLY A 331 34.38 -25.73 -18.21
C GLY A 331 34.19 -24.93 -16.92
N VAL A 332 34.31 -23.59 -17.04
CA VAL A 332 34.07 -22.65 -15.94
C VAL A 332 32.57 -22.53 -15.62
N PRO A 333 32.17 -22.23 -14.36
CA PRO A 333 30.76 -22.05 -14.02
C PRO A 333 30.10 -20.93 -14.82
N GLY A 334 28.99 -21.25 -15.49
CA GLY A 334 28.25 -20.35 -16.37
C GLY A 334 27.20 -21.11 -17.19
N CYS A 335 26.40 -20.40 -17.99
CA CYS A 335 25.30 -21.03 -18.73
C CYS A 335 25.77 -21.95 -19.89
N SER A 336 26.91 -21.64 -20.52
CA SER A 336 27.50 -22.42 -21.63
C SER A 336 26.44 -22.76 -22.71
N TYR A 337 26.43 -23.99 -23.22
CA TYR A 337 25.53 -24.47 -24.28
C TYR A 337 24.02 -24.28 -23.98
N CYS A 338 23.58 -24.12 -22.72
CA CYS A 338 22.17 -23.98 -22.34
C CYS A 338 21.40 -22.85 -23.06
N VAL A 339 22.12 -21.84 -23.55
CA VAL A 339 21.53 -20.68 -24.23
C VAL A 339 22.35 -20.20 -25.44
N GLY A 340 23.53 -20.77 -25.70
CA GLY A 340 24.35 -20.44 -26.89
C GLY A 340 24.82 -18.98 -26.99
N MET A 341 24.78 -18.18 -25.92
CA MET A 341 25.15 -16.75 -25.94
C MET A 341 26.56 -16.45 -25.40
N SER A 342 27.36 -17.48 -25.12
CA SER A 342 28.73 -17.36 -24.59
C SER A 342 29.72 -18.09 -25.50
N ALA A 343 30.93 -18.36 -25.02
CA ALA A 343 32.02 -19.01 -25.77
C ALA A 343 31.76 -20.48 -26.21
N ASP A 344 30.58 -21.04 -25.95
CA ASP A 344 30.17 -22.39 -26.32
C ASP A 344 28.85 -22.34 -27.13
N GLN A 345 28.89 -22.85 -28.36
CA GLN A 345 27.75 -22.95 -29.29
C GLN A 345 27.81 -24.29 -30.05
N ALA A 346 26.66 -24.93 -30.24
CA ALA A 346 26.53 -26.10 -31.11
C ALA A 346 26.55 -25.69 -32.59
N GLY A 347 27.11 -26.55 -33.44
CA GLY A 347 27.18 -26.32 -34.88
C GLY A 347 25.86 -26.64 -35.60
N PRO A 348 25.64 -26.08 -36.82
CA PRO A 348 24.51 -26.43 -37.67
C PRO A 348 24.42 -27.92 -37.95
N GLY A 349 23.25 -28.51 -37.72
CA GLY A 349 22.98 -29.94 -37.92
C GLY A 349 23.53 -30.89 -36.84
N GLU A 350 24.31 -30.40 -35.86
CA GLU A 350 24.87 -31.26 -34.81
C GLU A 350 23.77 -31.78 -33.87
N VAL A 351 23.79 -33.09 -33.61
CA VAL A 351 22.87 -33.76 -32.68
C VAL A 351 23.52 -33.89 -31.31
N TRP A 352 22.91 -33.26 -30.30
CA TRP A 352 23.42 -33.23 -28.94
C TRP A 352 22.48 -33.92 -27.95
N LEU A 353 23.05 -34.46 -26.86
CA LEU A 353 22.32 -34.88 -25.66
C LEU A 353 22.78 -34.05 -24.46
N SER A 354 21.85 -33.42 -23.75
CA SER A 354 22.12 -32.40 -22.74
C SER A 354 21.31 -32.60 -21.45
N SER A 355 21.85 -32.21 -20.30
CA SER A 355 21.09 -32.18 -19.03
C SER A 355 20.29 -30.88 -18.78
N GLN A 356 20.39 -29.89 -19.68
CA GLN A 356 19.69 -28.59 -19.60
C GLN A 356 18.14 -28.71 -19.64
N ASN A 357 17.43 -27.62 -19.33
CA ASN A 357 15.96 -27.57 -19.26
C ASN A 357 15.23 -27.31 -20.60
N ARG A 358 15.83 -26.63 -21.58
CA ARG A 358 15.17 -26.27 -22.85
C ARG A 358 15.87 -26.84 -24.09
N ASN A 359 15.09 -27.34 -25.04
CA ASN A 359 15.52 -27.91 -26.33
C ASN A 359 14.86 -27.25 -27.55
N PHE A 360 14.37 -26.02 -27.41
CA PHE A 360 13.78 -25.28 -28.53
C PHE A 360 14.78 -25.04 -29.68
N GLU A 361 14.24 -24.81 -30.89
CA GLU A 361 15.02 -24.55 -32.10
C GLU A 361 15.99 -23.38 -31.90
N ASN A 362 17.21 -23.49 -32.45
CA ASN A 362 18.31 -22.52 -32.33
C ASN A 362 18.82 -22.23 -30.89
N ARG A 363 18.25 -22.86 -29.84
CA ARG A 363 18.58 -22.55 -28.43
C ARG A 363 20.01 -22.86 -28.01
N MET A 364 20.64 -23.88 -28.61
CA MET A 364 22.00 -24.32 -28.30
C MET A 364 23.07 -23.76 -29.23
N GLY A 365 22.65 -23.08 -30.30
CA GLY A 365 23.43 -22.78 -31.49
C GLY A 365 22.54 -22.88 -32.73
N LYS A 366 22.88 -22.15 -33.79
CA LYS A 366 22.04 -22.05 -34.98
C LYS A 366 21.91 -23.41 -35.67
N ASP A 367 20.68 -23.76 -36.08
CA ASP A 367 20.33 -24.99 -36.79
C ASP A 367 20.75 -26.29 -36.05
N SER A 368 20.97 -26.23 -34.72
CA SER A 368 21.40 -27.37 -33.88
C SER A 368 20.23 -28.15 -33.27
N ILE A 369 20.45 -29.45 -33.01
CA ILE A 369 19.46 -30.41 -32.50
C ILE A 369 19.85 -30.82 -31.07
N GLY A 370 19.19 -30.27 -30.05
CA GLY A 370 19.43 -30.64 -28.65
C GLY A 370 18.36 -31.58 -28.08
N ASN A 371 18.73 -32.73 -27.54
CA ASN A 371 17.83 -33.62 -26.79
C ASN A 371 18.12 -33.51 -25.29
N LEU A 372 17.10 -33.66 -24.43
CA LEU A 372 17.26 -33.49 -22.97
C LEU A 372 17.20 -34.81 -22.24
N ALA A 373 18.10 -35.07 -21.28
CA ALA A 373 18.09 -36.25 -20.43
C ALA A 373 18.65 -35.98 -19.03
N SER A 374 18.71 -36.99 -18.16
CA SER A 374 19.46 -36.93 -16.89
C SER A 374 20.97 -37.01 -17.10
N ALA A 375 21.76 -36.42 -16.19
CA ALA A 375 23.22 -36.42 -16.26
C ALA A 375 23.83 -37.84 -16.31
N ALA A 376 23.18 -38.81 -15.64
CA ALA A 376 23.52 -40.23 -15.74
C ALA A 376 23.34 -40.78 -17.17
N THR A 377 22.24 -40.44 -17.85
CA THR A 377 21.96 -40.84 -19.24
C THR A 377 22.95 -40.19 -20.22
N VAL A 378 23.26 -38.90 -20.05
CA VAL A 378 24.30 -38.21 -20.85
C VAL A 378 25.68 -38.85 -20.65
N ALA A 379 26.05 -39.15 -19.40
CA ALA A 379 27.30 -39.83 -19.07
C ALA A 379 27.40 -41.21 -19.75
N ALA A 380 26.39 -42.08 -19.58
CA ALA A 380 26.37 -43.40 -20.21
C ALA A 380 26.46 -43.35 -21.74
N SER A 381 25.78 -42.38 -22.37
CA SER A 381 25.74 -42.20 -23.83
C SER A 381 27.06 -41.66 -24.41
N SER A 382 27.86 -40.97 -23.59
CA SER A 382 29.07 -40.27 -24.06
C SER A 382 30.22 -41.19 -24.47
N PHE A 383 30.26 -42.45 -24.03
CA PHE A 383 31.33 -43.39 -24.43
C PHE A 383 31.33 -43.67 -25.93
N GLU A 384 30.18 -44.10 -26.46
CA GLU A 384 30.00 -44.50 -27.86
C GLU A 384 29.39 -43.39 -28.74
N MET A 385 29.09 -42.23 -28.14
CA MET A 385 28.35 -41.12 -28.75
C MET A 385 27.00 -41.56 -29.33
N ILE A 386 26.29 -42.38 -28.55
CA ILE A 386 25.03 -43.03 -28.89
C ILE A 386 24.14 -43.01 -27.65
N ILE A 387 22.85 -42.66 -27.81
CA ILE A 387 21.89 -42.67 -26.70
C ILE A 387 21.81 -44.08 -26.09
N THR A 388 22.16 -44.16 -24.81
CA THR A 388 22.39 -45.41 -24.06
C THR A 388 21.68 -45.37 -22.71
N ASN A 389 20.98 -46.45 -22.35
CA ASN A 389 20.32 -46.59 -21.05
C ASN A 389 21.36 -46.71 -19.92
N PRO A 390 21.35 -45.84 -18.88
CA PRO A 390 22.35 -45.85 -17.81
C PRO A 390 22.13 -46.95 -16.76
N GLN A 391 20.98 -47.65 -16.75
CA GLN A 391 20.55 -48.53 -15.65
C GLN A 391 21.63 -49.54 -15.20
N ALA A 392 22.24 -50.26 -16.14
CA ALA A 392 23.28 -51.26 -15.82
C ALA A 392 24.53 -50.66 -15.15
N LEU A 393 24.87 -49.41 -15.46
CA LEU A 393 25.97 -48.69 -14.81
C LEU A 393 25.54 -48.12 -13.45
N LEU A 394 24.28 -47.66 -13.33
CA LEU A 394 23.71 -47.19 -12.07
C LEU A 394 23.60 -48.31 -11.03
N ASP A 395 23.22 -49.52 -11.45
CA ASP A 395 23.14 -50.69 -10.56
C ASP A 395 24.52 -51.14 -10.07
N ALA A 396 25.56 -50.99 -10.89
CA ALA A 396 26.95 -51.26 -10.51
C ALA A 396 27.56 -50.22 -9.52
N ILE A 397 26.95 -49.03 -9.32
CA ILE A 397 27.47 -48.05 -8.36
C ILE A 397 27.31 -48.57 -6.91
N ASP A 398 28.44 -48.68 -6.21
CA ASP A 398 28.49 -48.96 -4.77
C ASP A 398 27.78 -47.86 -3.95
N PRO A 399 26.75 -48.21 -3.15
CA PRO A 399 26.08 -47.27 -2.25
C PRO A 399 27.00 -46.67 -1.17
N ALA A 400 28.03 -47.38 -0.70
CA ALA A 400 28.93 -46.86 0.33
C ALA A 400 29.78 -45.70 -0.23
N ARG A 401 30.39 -45.89 -1.41
CA ARG A 401 31.09 -44.84 -2.15
C ARG A 401 30.21 -43.64 -2.46
N PHE A 402 28.97 -43.86 -2.93
CA PHE A 402 28.05 -42.74 -3.17
C PHE A 402 27.80 -41.94 -1.89
N ASN A 403 27.47 -42.62 -0.78
CA ASN A 403 27.23 -41.96 0.51
C ASN A 403 28.47 -41.23 1.06
N ALA A 404 29.68 -41.71 0.80
CA ALA A 404 30.93 -41.04 1.19
C ALA A 404 31.17 -39.72 0.43
N ILE A 405 30.70 -39.61 -0.81
CA ILE A 405 30.98 -38.47 -1.70
C ILE A 405 29.81 -37.46 -1.75
N LYS A 406 28.59 -37.86 -1.35
CA LYS A 406 27.32 -37.09 -1.37
C LYS A 406 27.42 -35.58 -1.12
N GLY A 407 26.72 -34.82 -1.95
CA GLY A 407 26.65 -33.36 -1.98
C GLY A 407 26.15 -32.69 -0.68
N ARG A 408 26.13 -31.35 -0.68
CA ARG A 408 25.41 -30.59 0.36
C ARG A 408 23.89 -30.68 0.16
N GLY A 409 23.43 -30.72 -1.08
CA GLY A 409 22.01 -30.91 -1.43
C GLY A 409 21.56 -32.36 -1.68
N SER A 410 22.45 -33.35 -1.54
CA SER A 410 22.10 -34.78 -1.60
C SER A 410 21.36 -35.26 -0.36
N LEU A 411 20.53 -36.32 -0.49
CA LEU A 411 19.72 -36.81 0.62
C LEU A 411 20.57 -37.46 1.74
N ARG A 412 20.45 -36.92 2.95
CA ARG A 412 21.14 -37.35 4.18
C ARG A 412 20.19 -38.12 5.11
N ALA A 413 20.73 -38.77 6.13
CA ALA A 413 19.91 -39.40 7.17
C ALA A 413 19.02 -38.35 7.85
N ILE A 414 17.78 -38.74 8.17
CA ILE A 414 16.80 -37.86 8.83
C ILE A 414 17.31 -37.49 10.22
N SER A 415 17.49 -36.20 10.47
CA SER A 415 17.80 -35.67 11.80
C SER A 415 16.54 -35.61 12.65
N THR A 416 16.61 -36.04 13.91
CA THR A 416 15.53 -35.98 14.92
C THR A 416 15.24 -34.55 15.43
N ILE A 417 15.29 -33.56 14.53
CA ILE A 417 14.94 -32.16 14.78
C ILE A 417 13.48 -32.01 14.40
N SER A 418 12.58 -31.80 15.38
CA SER A 418 11.18 -31.49 15.10
C SER A 418 11.05 -30.26 14.21
N LEU A 419 10.13 -30.28 13.26
CA LEU A 419 9.81 -29.11 12.44
C LEU A 419 8.55 -28.41 12.94
N ASP A 420 8.78 -27.24 13.49
CA ASP A 420 7.76 -26.35 14.04
C ASP A 420 7.23 -25.47 12.90
N TYR A 421 6.01 -25.76 12.46
CA TYR A 421 5.32 -24.93 11.47
C TYR A 421 4.82 -23.63 12.13
N VAL A 422 4.91 -22.53 11.39
CA VAL A 422 4.42 -21.21 11.82
C VAL A 422 3.11 -20.95 11.10
N GLU A 423 2.01 -20.90 11.83
CA GLU A 423 0.75 -20.42 11.27
C GLU A 423 0.89 -18.93 10.92
N PRO A 424 0.45 -18.48 9.74
CA PRO A 424 0.49 -17.06 9.38
C PRO A 424 -0.37 -16.27 10.36
N ALA A 425 0.18 -15.17 10.91
CA ALA A 425 -0.53 -14.36 11.90
C ALA A 425 -1.88 -13.89 11.33
N SER A 426 -2.97 -14.39 11.91
CA SER A 426 -4.33 -14.09 11.45
C SER A 426 -4.60 -12.60 11.59
N VAL A 427 -4.78 -11.92 10.46
CA VAL A 427 -5.59 -10.70 10.42
C VAL A 427 -6.98 -11.14 10.84
N ASP A 428 -7.47 -10.69 11.99
CA ASP A 428 -8.73 -11.17 12.56
C ASP A 428 -9.90 -10.92 11.59
N HIS A 429 -10.31 -11.98 10.88
CA HIS A 429 -11.50 -12.03 10.04
C HIS A 429 -12.80 -12.05 10.88
N SER A 430 -12.92 -11.08 11.78
CA SER A 430 -14.22 -10.48 12.06
C SER A 430 -14.85 -10.07 10.72
N PRO A 431 -16.13 -10.40 10.46
CA PRO A 431 -16.72 -10.18 9.16
C PRO A 431 -16.92 -8.67 8.91
N GLY A 432 -15.98 -8.07 8.17
CA GLY A 432 -16.20 -6.79 7.52
C GLY A 432 -17.51 -6.84 6.73
N PRO A 433 -18.24 -5.71 6.63
CA PRO A 433 -19.61 -5.71 6.14
C PRO A 433 -19.70 -6.40 4.78
N GLN A 434 -20.68 -7.30 4.67
CA GLN A 434 -20.99 -8.02 3.43
C GLN A 434 -20.92 -7.09 2.23
N SER A 435 -20.44 -7.61 1.09
CA SER A 435 -20.44 -6.91 -0.19
C SER A 435 -21.87 -6.59 -0.63
N ARG A 436 -22.44 -5.52 -0.08
CA ARG A 436 -23.65 -4.88 -0.56
C ARG A 436 -23.33 -4.37 -1.96
N ASP A 437 -23.98 -4.95 -2.96
CA ASP A 437 -23.91 -4.46 -4.33
C ASP A 437 -24.17 -2.96 -4.34
N ILE A 438 -23.16 -2.19 -4.76
CA ILE A 438 -23.31 -0.74 -4.91
C ILE A 438 -24.10 -0.51 -6.20
N VAL A 439 -25.42 -0.68 -6.09
CA VAL A 439 -26.39 -0.27 -7.10
C VAL A 439 -26.29 1.25 -7.21
N LEU A 440 -25.49 1.70 -8.17
CA LEU A 440 -25.27 3.10 -8.51
C LEU A 440 -26.59 3.72 -9.00
N LYS A 441 -27.39 4.23 -8.05
CA LYS A 441 -28.53 5.09 -8.37
C LYS A 441 -28.00 6.37 -9.01
N ASN A 442 -28.10 6.44 -10.33
CA ASN A 442 -27.78 7.62 -11.12
C ASN A 442 -28.53 8.85 -10.61
N HIS A 443 -27.83 9.75 -9.93
CA HIS A 443 -28.27 11.12 -9.63
C HIS A 443 -27.24 12.08 -10.22
N GLY A 444 -27.54 12.55 -11.44
CA GLY A 444 -26.63 13.38 -12.20
C GLY A 444 -26.61 14.83 -11.72
N LYS A 445 -25.42 15.32 -11.34
CA LYS A 445 -25.03 16.73 -11.43
C LYS A 445 -23.62 16.79 -12.02
N THR A 446 -23.46 17.46 -13.16
CA THR A 446 -22.21 17.51 -13.93
C THR A 446 -21.23 18.54 -13.35
N ASN A 447 -20.18 18.10 -12.66
CA ASN A 447 -19.13 19.00 -12.18
C ASN A 447 -18.16 19.41 -13.31
N LYS A 448 -18.10 20.71 -13.60
CA LYS A 448 -17.21 21.32 -14.61
C LYS A 448 -15.77 21.44 -14.10
N TYR A 449 -14.98 20.38 -14.26
CA TYR A 449 -13.51 20.44 -14.17
C TYR A 449 -12.86 19.67 -15.33
N THR A 450 -13.16 20.12 -16.56
CA THR A 450 -12.77 19.45 -17.81
C THR A 450 -11.91 20.33 -18.73
N GLU A 451 -11.21 21.32 -18.16
CA GLU A 451 -10.14 22.10 -18.80
C GLU A 451 -9.00 22.21 -17.77
N THR A 452 -7.82 21.61 -17.95
CA THR A 452 -7.05 21.46 -19.19
C THR A 452 -6.26 20.14 -19.27
N VAL A 453 -6.80 19.12 -19.97
CA VAL A 453 -6.01 17.96 -20.47
C VAL A 453 -6.42 17.66 -21.92
N LYS A 454 -5.93 18.46 -22.88
CA LYS A 454 -6.13 18.19 -24.32
C LYS A 454 -5.18 17.11 -24.86
N LYS A 455 -5.34 15.90 -24.33
CA LYS A 455 -5.11 14.63 -25.02
C LYS A 455 -6.19 13.65 -24.57
N THR A 456 -7.35 13.76 -25.21
CA THR A 456 -8.38 12.72 -25.18
C THR A 456 -7.85 11.48 -25.88
N HIS A 457 -7.28 10.55 -25.11
CA HIS A 457 -7.42 9.15 -25.48
C HIS A 457 -8.88 8.80 -25.30
N GLU A 458 -9.55 8.40 -26.38
CA GLU A 458 -10.84 7.74 -26.27
C GLU A 458 -10.60 6.39 -25.59
N ASN A 459 -11.36 6.05 -24.55
CA ASN A 459 -11.30 4.73 -23.89
C ASN A 459 -11.88 3.59 -24.76
N LYS A 460 -11.97 3.83 -26.07
CA LYS A 460 -12.50 2.95 -27.10
C LYS A 460 -11.39 2.64 -28.10
N ILE A 461 -10.84 1.44 -28.01
CA ILE A 461 -9.76 0.96 -28.87
C ILE A 461 -10.37 0.24 -30.07
N LYS A 462 -10.14 0.77 -31.28
CA LYS A 462 -10.56 0.19 -32.56
C LYS A 462 -9.34 -0.31 -33.32
N GLY A 463 -9.40 -1.52 -33.88
CA GLY A 463 -8.33 -2.08 -34.69
C GLY A 463 -8.75 -3.34 -35.45
N ARG A 464 -7.85 -3.85 -36.29
CA ARG A 464 -8.04 -5.13 -37.00
C ARG A 464 -7.26 -6.24 -36.32
N ILE A 465 -7.91 -7.40 -36.23
CA ILE A 465 -7.39 -8.62 -35.62
C ILE A 465 -6.30 -9.23 -36.52
N GLN A 466 -5.17 -9.56 -35.91
CA GLN A 466 -4.19 -10.52 -36.40
C GLN A 466 -4.25 -11.75 -35.51
N LYS A 467 -4.70 -12.87 -36.07
CA LYS A 467 -4.89 -14.11 -35.31
C LYS A 467 -3.55 -14.84 -35.18
N LEU A 468 -3.11 -15.09 -33.95
CA LEU A 468 -2.01 -16.03 -33.69
C LEU A 468 -2.59 -17.35 -33.17
N GLY A 469 -1.95 -18.46 -33.52
CA GLY A 469 -2.36 -19.79 -33.09
C GLY A 469 -2.03 -20.09 -31.62
N ASP A 470 -2.14 -21.37 -31.27
CA ASP A 470 -1.96 -21.82 -29.91
C ASP A 470 -0.49 -21.94 -29.46
N PHE A 471 -0.24 -21.64 -28.18
CA PHE A 471 1.03 -21.65 -27.46
C PHE A 471 2.16 -20.91 -28.18
N VAL A 472 2.01 -19.58 -28.21
CA VAL A 472 3.06 -18.63 -28.59
C VAL A 472 3.99 -18.41 -27.39
N ASP A 473 5.09 -19.14 -27.32
CA ASP A 473 6.13 -18.95 -26.29
C ASP A 473 7.05 -17.77 -26.62
N THR A 474 7.77 -17.25 -25.63
CA THR A 474 8.75 -16.16 -25.79
C THR A 474 10.15 -16.63 -26.22
N ASP A 475 10.45 -17.93 -26.19
CA ASP A 475 11.60 -18.56 -26.84
C ASP A 475 11.25 -19.16 -28.21
N ALA A 476 10.11 -19.87 -28.35
CA ALA A 476 9.72 -20.55 -29.60
C ALA A 476 8.20 -20.77 -29.75
N VAL A 477 7.62 -20.19 -30.81
CA VAL A 477 6.17 -20.16 -31.08
C VAL A 477 5.69 -21.46 -31.75
N ARG A 478 4.47 -21.95 -31.38
CA ARG A 478 3.74 -23.20 -31.84
C ARG A 478 4.03 -24.47 -31.02
N ILE A 479 3.10 -25.38 -30.66
CA ILE A 479 1.61 -25.49 -30.48
C ILE A 479 1.41 -26.68 -29.48
N PHE A 480 0.31 -27.02 -28.76
CA PHE A 480 -1.10 -26.60 -28.42
C PHE A 480 -1.49 -27.42 -27.14
N PRO A 481 -2.67 -27.29 -26.44
CA PRO A 481 -3.73 -26.23 -26.40
C PRO A 481 -4.21 -25.79 -24.95
N ALA A 482 -4.81 -24.59 -24.75
CA ALA A 482 -5.50 -24.11 -23.49
C ALA A 482 -6.47 -22.86 -23.60
N LEU A 483 -6.08 -21.66 -23.11
CA LEU A 483 -6.87 -20.38 -23.02
C LEU A 483 -6.35 -19.23 -23.97
N VAL A 484 -7.03 -18.08 -24.14
CA VAL A 484 -6.77 -17.08 -25.23
C VAL A 484 -6.45 -15.65 -24.71
N THR A 485 -5.67 -14.83 -25.45
CA THR A 485 -5.25 -13.46 -25.05
C THR A 485 -5.29 -12.43 -26.19
N ILE A 486 -5.74 -11.19 -25.89
CA ILE A 486 -5.78 -10.04 -26.83
C ILE A 486 -4.73 -8.97 -26.45
N LEU A 487 -4.07 -8.35 -27.44
CA LEU A 487 -2.97 -7.37 -27.27
C LEU A 487 -2.91 -6.31 -28.39
N LEU A 488 -2.23 -5.18 -28.15
CA LEU A 488 -1.88 -4.17 -29.16
C LEU A 488 -0.52 -4.46 -29.83
N THR A 489 -0.44 -4.46 -31.16
CA THR A 489 0.76 -4.90 -31.91
C THR A 489 1.94 -3.92 -31.88
N ARG A 490 1.68 -2.60 -31.83
CA ARG A 490 2.70 -1.54 -31.98
C ARG A 490 3.79 -1.48 -30.89
N ALA A 491 3.75 -2.37 -29.90
CA ALA A 491 4.72 -2.46 -28.81
C ALA A 491 5.31 -3.88 -28.61
N LEU A 492 5.04 -4.83 -29.51
CA LEU A 492 5.41 -6.24 -29.35
C LEU A 492 6.88 -6.49 -29.78
N LYS A 493 7.77 -6.86 -28.85
CA LYS A 493 9.22 -7.09 -29.11
C LYS A 493 9.64 -8.57 -28.92
N LEU A 494 8.86 -9.50 -29.49
CA LEU A 494 9.11 -10.95 -29.43
C LEU A 494 10.22 -11.39 -30.43
N ALA A 495 11.47 -11.07 -30.11
CA ALA A 495 12.64 -11.39 -30.95
C ALA A 495 13.37 -12.69 -30.49
N PRO A 496 13.84 -13.54 -31.42
CA PRO A 496 14.64 -14.74 -31.12
C PRO A 496 15.93 -14.45 -30.34
N ALA A 497 16.31 -15.39 -29.46
CA ALA A 497 17.41 -15.22 -28.50
C ALA A 497 18.77 -14.84 -29.12
N GLN A 498 19.08 -15.35 -30.31
CA GLN A 498 20.32 -15.08 -31.03
C GLN A 498 20.54 -13.58 -31.33
N PHE A 499 19.47 -12.84 -31.64
CA PHE A 499 19.55 -11.43 -32.03
C PHE A 499 19.69 -10.48 -30.83
N LEU A 500 19.50 -10.96 -29.59
CA LEU A 500 19.60 -10.16 -28.36
C LEU A 500 21.00 -9.63 -28.07
N VAL A 501 22.04 -10.22 -28.70
CA VAL A 501 23.44 -9.76 -28.61
C VAL A 501 23.82 -8.90 -29.83
N GLU A 502 22.94 -8.79 -30.83
CA GLU A 502 23.21 -8.12 -32.11
C GLU A 502 22.43 -6.82 -32.29
N CYS A 503 21.16 -6.81 -31.88
CA CYS A 503 20.29 -5.63 -31.93
C CYS A 503 20.54 -4.70 -30.74
N THR A 504 21.07 -3.51 -31.01
CA THR A 504 21.28 -2.46 -29.98
C THR A 504 20.16 -1.41 -29.91
N THR A 505 19.20 -1.45 -30.86
CA THR A 505 18.04 -0.55 -30.87
C THR A 505 16.73 -1.33 -30.86
N ASP A 506 15.67 -0.70 -30.33
CA ASP A 506 14.31 -1.25 -30.35
C ASP A 506 13.80 -1.51 -31.76
N GLU A 507 14.21 -0.68 -32.73
CA GLU A 507 13.84 -0.77 -34.14
C GLU A 507 14.47 -2.01 -34.78
N ALA A 508 15.78 -2.23 -34.58
CA ALA A 508 16.46 -3.44 -35.02
C ALA A 508 15.84 -4.69 -34.38
N LEU A 509 15.56 -4.65 -33.08
CA LEU A 509 14.93 -5.76 -32.37
C LEU A 509 13.51 -6.06 -32.90
N SER A 510 12.74 -5.02 -33.23
CA SER A 510 11.40 -5.15 -33.81
C SER A 510 11.42 -5.75 -35.22
N ALA A 511 12.48 -5.50 -35.99
CA ALA A 511 12.68 -6.09 -37.32
C ALA A 511 12.79 -7.63 -37.25
N HIS A 512 13.22 -8.20 -36.12
CA HIS A 512 13.28 -9.65 -35.88
C HIS A 512 12.08 -10.22 -35.11
N CYS A 513 11.02 -9.42 -34.88
CA CYS A 513 9.84 -9.85 -34.13
C CYS A 513 9.07 -10.98 -34.86
N LEU A 514 8.86 -12.11 -34.16
CA LEU A 514 8.18 -13.33 -34.63
C LEU A 514 8.76 -13.99 -35.91
N GLU A 515 9.98 -13.63 -36.29
CA GLU A 515 10.57 -13.86 -37.62
C GLU A 515 10.39 -15.28 -38.18
N PHE A 516 10.84 -16.30 -37.44
CA PHE A 516 10.90 -17.68 -37.93
C PHE A 516 9.55 -18.41 -37.99
N THR A 517 8.47 -17.80 -37.46
CA THR A 517 7.19 -18.51 -37.28
C THR A 517 6.00 -17.78 -37.89
N HIS A 518 6.04 -16.46 -37.93
CA HIS A 518 5.04 -15.61 -38.58
C HIS A 518 5.79 -14.52 -39.37
N PRO A 519 6.49 -14.85 -40.46
CA PRO A 519 7.37 -13.90 -41.16
C PRO A 519 6.62 -12.65 -41.67
N ASP A 520 5.37 -12.81 -42.09
CA ASP A 520 4.45 -11.74 -42.49
C ASP A 520 4.02 -10.80 -41.34
N PHE A 521 4.29 -11.14 -40.07
CA PHE A 521 3.71 -10.44 -38.92
C PHE A 521 3.98 -8.93 -38.97
N ARG A 522 5.25 -8.56 -39.08
CA ARG A 522 5.72 -7.17 -39.15
C ARG A 522 5.09 -6.40 -40.32
N ARG A 523 4.97 -7.03 -41.49
CA ARG A 523 4.32 -6.45 -42.68
C ARG A 523 2.86 -6.11 -42.38
N ARG A 524 2.09 -7.04 -41.80
CA ARG A 524 0.69 -6.80 -41.44
C ARG A 524 0.53 -5.71 -40.38
N VAL A 525 1.44 -5.60 -39.41
CA VAL A 525 1.44 -4.49 -38.44
C VAL A 525 1.59 -3.14 -39.16
N HIS A 526 2.50 -3.02 -40.13
CA HIS A 526 2.61 -1.81 -40.97
C HIS A 526 1.39 -1.58 -41.88
N GLU A 527 0.69 -2.63 -42.31
CA GLU A 527 -0.59 -2.56 -43.03
C GLU A 527 -1.78 -2.17 -42.13
N GLY A 528 -1.55 -1.96 -40.82
CA GLY A 528 -2.53 -1.51 -39.83
C GLY A 528 -3.35 -2.63 -39.20
N TYR A 529 -2.75 -3.81 -39.03
CA TYR A 529 -3.26 -4.86 -38.14
C TYR A 529 -2.77 -4.54 -36.71
N ASP A 530 -3.57 -3.75 -36.00
CA ASP A 530 -3.17 -3.12 -34.73
C ASP A 530 -3.42 -4.00 -33.48
N ILE A 531 -4.15 -5.11 -33.60
CA ILE A 531 -4.56 -5.95 -32.47
C ILE A 531 -4.23 -7.42 -32.72
N VAL A 532 -3.45 -8.03 -31.83
CA VAL A 532 -3.27 -9.49 -31.79
C VAL A 532 -4.48 -10.12 -31.09
N VAL A 533 -5.06 -11.16 -31.66
CA VAL A 533 -5.85 -12.15 -30.90
C VAL A 533 -5.07 -13.45 -30.97
N ALA A 534 -4.32 -13.73 -29.91
CA ALA A 534 -3.55 -14.95 -29.80
C ALA A 534 -4.37 -16.02 -29.13
N GLY A 535 -4.36 -17.21 -29.72
CA GLY A 535 -4.98 -18.38 -29.14
C GLY A 535 -4.22 -18.89 -27.91
N LYS A 536 -4.06 -20.19 -27.91
CA LYS A 536 -3.63 -21.06 -26.81
C LYS A 536 -2.59 -20.41 -25.88
N ALA A 537 -2.79 -20.30 -24.56
CA ALA A 537 -2.04 -19.47 -23.58
C ALA A 537 -0.76 -18.76 -24.10
N PHE A 538 -0.89 -17.45 -24.30
CA PHE A 538 0.11 -16.62 -24.97
C PHE A 538 1.21 -16.09 -24.02
N GLY A 539 2.46 -16.10 -24.48
CA GLY A 539 3.59 -15.44 -23.80
C GLY A 539 4.18 -16.22 -22.62
N CYS A 540 3.97 -17.54 -22.57
CA CYS A 540 4.69 -18.45 -21.67
C CYS A 540 6.20 -18.51 -22.02
N GLY A 541 7.04 -19.00 -21.11
CA GLY A 541 8.44 -19.34 -21.41
C GLY A 541 9.50 -18.51 -20.67
N SER A 542 10.28 -17.72 -21.41
CA SER A 542 11.35 -16.86 -20.86
C SER A 542 10.83 -15.51 -20.36
N SER A 543 11.28 -15.05 -19.19
CA SER A 543 10.80 -13.83 -18.53
C SER A 543 11.36 -12.51 -19.09
N ARG A 544 11.82 -12.50 -20.35
CA ARG A 544 12.43 -11.33 -21.01
C ARG A 544 11.50 -10.13 -20.97
N GLN A 545 11.98 -8.94 -20.58
CA GLN A 545 11.18 -7.71 -20.61
C GLN A 545 10.81 -7.28 -22.04
N GLN A 546 11.62 -7.70 -23.02
CA GLN A 546 11.34 -7.57 -24.45
C GLN A 546 10.11 -8.41 -24.84
N ALA A 547 9.90 -9.55 -24.18
CA ALA A 547 8.78 -10.43 -24.47
C ALA A 547 7.52 -10.03 -23.67
N VAL A 548 6.41 -9.94 -24.40
CA VAL A 548 5.13 -9.48 -23.84
C VAL A 548 4.35 -10.67 -23.27
N SER A 549 4.76 -11.17 -22.10
CA SER A 549 3.98 -12.16 -21.34
C SER A 549 2.71 -11.54 -20.75
N ALA A 550 1.67 -12.35 -20.48
CA ALA A 550 0.41 -11.90 -19.87
C ALA A 550 0.60 -11.05 -18.60
N ARG A 551 1.66 -11.33 -17.83
CA ARG A 551 1.95 -10.71 -16.53
C ARG A 551 2.78 -9.42 -16.66
N ASN A 552 3.61 -9.30 -17.71
CA ASN A 552 4.40 -8.09 -17.99
C ASN A 552 3.54 -6.97 -18.61
N GLN A 553 2.39 -7.30 -19.21
CA GLN A 553 1.56 -6.38 -20.00
C GLN A 553 1.15 -5.10 -19.24
N PRO A 554 0.54 -5.16 -18.04
CA PRO A 554 0.08 -3.94 -17.35
C PRO A 554 1.25 -3.05 -16.90
N SER A 555 2.36 -3.65 -16.45
CA SER A 555 3.60 -2.92 -16.10
C SER A 555 4.22 -2.19 -17.29
N LEU A 556 4.05 -2.71 -18.52
CA LEU A 556 4.45 -2.05 -19.77
C LEU A 556 3.39 -1.09 -20.33
N GLY A 557 2.25 -0.90 -19.65
CA GLY A 557 1.14 -0.07 -20.12
C GLY A 557 0.32 -0.69 -21.25
N LEU A 558 0.45 -2.00 -21.47
CA LEU A 558 -0.26 -2.74 -22.51
C LEU A 558 -1.55 -3.35 -21.97
N LEU A 559 -2.61 -3.28 -22.78
CA LEU A 559 -3.86 -3.97 -22.52
C LEU A 559 -3.72 -5.47 -22.81
N GLY A 560 -3.86 -6.28 -21.76
CA GLY A 560 -4.11 -7.72 -21.87
C GLY A 560 -5.57 -8.02 -21.56
N ILE A 561 -6.28 -8.71 -22.45
CA ILE A 561 -7.64 -9.22 -22.20
C ILE A 561 -7.67 -10.73 -22.39
N THR A 562 -8.25 -11.44 -21.43
CA THR A 562 -8.56 -12.87 -21.50
C THR A 562 -10.07 -13.05 -21.70
N ILE A 563 -10.46 -13.93 -22.61
CA ILE A 563 -11.87 -14.32 -22.85
C ILE A 563 -11.92 -15.85 -22.92
N SER A 564 -12.86 -16.45 -22.18
CA SER A 564 -13.07 -17.91 -22.10
C SER A 564 -14.22 -18.42 -22.97
N ASP A 565 -14.80 -17.56 -23.83
CA ASP A 565 -15.95 -17.84 -24.68
C ASP A 565 -15.49 -18.28 -26.08
N ASP A 566 -15.71 -19.56 -26.41
CA ASP A 566 -15.38 -20.12 -27.74
C ASP A 566 -16.16 -19.43 -28.88
N GLY A 567 -17.31 -18.83 -28.59
CA GLY A 567 -18.06 -17.99 -29.52
C GLY A 567 -17.26 -16.79 -30.01
N PHE A 568 -16.47 -16.16 -29.14
CA PHE A 568 -15.53 -15.11 -29.53
C PHE A 568 -14.41 -15.67 -30.43
N HIS A 569 -13.86 -16.84 -30.11
CA HIS A 569 -12.76 -17.46 -30.90
C HIS A 569 -13.18 -17.84 -32.32
N SER A 570 -14.47 -18.13 -32.53
CA SER A 570 -15.06 -18.41 -33.85
C SER A 570 -15.14 -17.17 -34.75
N LEU A 571 -15.39 -15.98 -34.17
CA LEU A 571 -15.56 -14.71 -34.89
C LEU A 571 -14.25 -13.92 -35.03
N ALA A 572 -13.35 -14.04 -34.07
CA ALA A 572 -12.03 -13.40 -34.10
C ALA A 572 -11.12 -14.05 -35.15
N GLN A 573 -11.21 -13.60 -36.40
CA GLN A 573 -10.40 -14.07 -37.53
C GLN A 573 -9.48 -12.96 -38.07
N ASP A 574 -8.47 -13.33 -38.87
CA ASP A 574 -7.56 -12.36 -39.50
C ASP A 574 -8.33 -11.28 -40.29
N GLY A 575 -8.00 -10.02 -40.04
CA GLY A 575 -8.56 -8.85 -40.72
C GLY A 575 -9.90 -8.35 -40.17
N VAL A 576 -10.57 -9.13 -39.31
CA VAL A 576 -11.85 -8.73 -38.68
C VAL A 576 -11.63 -7.52 -37.77
N GLU A 577 -12.57 -6.57 -37.79
CA GLU A 577 -12.52 -5.39 -36.92
C GLU A 577 -13.02 -5.72 -35.51
N ILE A 578 -12.30 -5.23 -34.50
CA ILE A 578 -12.65 -5.31 -33.09
C ILE A 578 -12.69 -3.90 -32.48
N ASN A 579 -13.71 -3.65 -31.66
CA ASN A 579 -13.89 -2.40 -30.93
C ASN A 579 -13.99 -2.72 -29.43
N ILE A 580 -13.07 -2.22 -28.62
CA ILE A 580 -12.92 -2.52 -27.19
C ILE A 580 -13.23 -1.26 -26.38
N ASP A 581 -14.19 -1.35 -25.46
CA ASP A 581 -14.64 -0.30 -24.56
C ASP A 581 -14.15 -0.57 -23.13
N LEU A 582 -13.22 0.27 -22.67
CA LEU A 582 -12.53 0.10 -21.38
C LEU A 582 -13.31 0.63 -20.19
N ASP A 583 -14.33 1.47 -20.41
CA ASP A 583 -15.16 1.98 -19.33
C ASP A 583 -16.15 0.89 -18.89
N GLU A 584 -16.85 0.29 -19.86
CA GLU A 584 -17.82 -0.81 -19.66
C GLU A 584 -17.17 -2.20 -19.44
N ASN A 585 -15.88 -2.37 -19.72
CA ASN A 585 -15.20 -3.68 -19.86
C ASN A 585 -15.84 -4.60 -20.91
N VAL A 586 -16.18 -4.03 -22.06
CA VAL A 586 -16.92 -4.69 -23.14
C VAL A 586 -16.12 -4.64 -24.43
N LEU A 587 -16.25 -5.64 -25.29
CA LEU A 587 -15.78 -5.54 -26.67
C LEU A 587 -16.76 -6.12 -27.67
N TYR A 588 -16.64 -5.64 -28.90
CA TYR A 588 -17.51 -5.97 -30.02
C TYR A 588 -16.66 -6.54 -31.16
N VAL A 589 -17.03 -7.74 -31.62
CA VAL A 589 -16.51 -8.39 -32.83
C VAL A 589 -17.71 -8.84 -33.66
N ASP A 590 -17.73 -8.44 -34.93
CA ASP A 590 -18.82 -8.77 -35.87
C ASP A 590 -20.23 -8.53 -35.29
N GLY A 591 -20.39 -7.36 -34.66
CA GLY A 591 -21.63 -6.94 -33.99
C GLY A 591 -21.95 -7.63 -32.65
N LYS A 592 -21.29 -8.73 -32.28
CA LYS A 592 -21.54 -9.43 -31.01
C LYS A 592 -20.76 -8.83 -29.84
N ARG A 593 -21.43 -8.69 -28.70
CA ARG A 593 -20.90 -8.15 -27.44
C ARG A 593 -20.30 -9.26 -26.58
N PHE A 594 -19.07 -9.07 -26.10
CA PHE A 594 -18.41 -9.91 -25.10
C PHE A 594 -17.92 -9.04 -23.93
N SER A 595 -17.89 -9.58 -22.72
CA SER A 595 -17.44 -8.90 -21.50
C SER A 595 -16.13 -9.49 -20.97
N PHE A 596 -15.27 -8.65 -20.41
CA PHE A 596 -14.03 -9.06 -19.74
C PHE A 596 -13.92 -8.41 -18.35
N GLN A 597 -12.84 -8.71 -17.62
CA GLN A 597 -12.53 -8.10 -16.33
C GLN A 597 -11.09 -7.56 -16.32
N LEU A 598 -10.90 -6.40 -15.69
CA LEU A 598 -9.60 -5.80 -15.37
C LEU A 598 -9.64 -5.34 -13.92
N SER A 599 -8.57 -5.58 -13.17
CA SER A 599 -8.44 -5.06 -11.81
C SER A 599 -8.27 -3.52 -11.82
N PRO A 600 -8.57 -2.84 -10.70
CA PRO A 600 -8.31 -1.40 -10.56
C PRO A 600 -6.84 -1.02 -10.79
N MET A 601 -5.89 -1.91 -10.44
CA MET A 601 -4.47 -1.69 -10.66
C MET A 601 -4.11 -1.75 -12.15
N GLU A 602 -4.61 -2.76 -12.89
CA GLU A 602 -4.38 -2.90 -14.33
C GLU A 602 -4.95 -1.69 -15.09
N LYS A 603 -6.17 -1.24 -14.76
CA LYS A 603 -6.74 -0.01 -15.32
C LYS A 603 -5.90 1.23 -15.02
N GLN A 604 -5.41 1.40 -13.79
CA GLN A 604 -4.59 2.57 -13.44
C GLN A 604 -3.20 2.54 -14.08
N LEU A 605 -2.52 1.39 -14.13
CA LEU A 605 -1.24 1.24 -14.82
C LEU A 605 -1.40 1.53 -16.32
N MET A 606 -2.42 0.99 -16.98
CA MET A 606 -2.73 1.29 -18.37
C MET A 606 -2.98 2.78 -18.62
N ASN A 607 -3.86 3.41 -17.82
CA ASN A 607 -4.19 4.85 -17.94
C ASN A 607 -3.01 5.78 -17.62
N LEU A 608 -1.94 5.27 -17.01
CA LEU A 608 -0.70 6.00 -16.75
C LEU A 608 0.42 5.68 -17.75
N GLY A 609 0.25 4.70 -18.64
CA GLY A 609 1.28 4.27 -19.60
C GLY A 609 2.32 3.29 -19.01
N GLY A 610 1.94 2.51 -17.99
CA GLY A 610 2.78 1.52 -17.34
C GLY A 610 3.43 2.00 -16.04
N ILE A 611 4.23 1.14 -15.43
CA ILE A 611 4.76 1.34 -14.08
C ILE A 611 5.85 2.43 -14.01
N THR A 612 6.69 2.56 -15.04
CA THR A 612 7.76 3.57 -15.10
C THR A 612 7.20 5.00 -15.22
N PRO A 613 6.23 5.32 -16.11
CA PRO A 613 5.62 6.65 -16.12
C PRO A 613 4.73 6.92 -14.90
N ALA A 614 4.05 5.91 -14.36
CA ALA A 614 3.29 6.03 -13.11
C ALA A 614 4.21 6.46 -11.94
N PHE A 615 5.36 5.79 -11.76
CA PHE A 615 6.35 6.18 -10.75
C PHE A 615 6.82 7.62 -10.94
N LYS A 616 7.16 8.05 -12.16
CA LYS A 616 7.54 9.45 -12.43
C LYS A 616 6.47 10.43 -11.97
N LYS A 617 5.21 10.21 -12.36
CA LYS A 617 4.09 11.10 -12.02
C LYS A 617 3.90 11.27 -10.51
N PHE A 618 4.02 10.18 -9.73
CA PHE A 618 3.88 10.24 -8.28
C PHE A 618 5.15 10.72 -7.55
N VAL A 619 6.33 10.36 -8.04
CA VAL A 619 7.62 10.72 -7.41
C VAL A 619 8.07 12.13 -7.78
N GLU A 620 7.71 12.69 -8.93
CA GLU A 620 7.83 14.14 -9.18
C GLU A 620 6.85 14.95 -8.31
N GLY A 621 5.70 14.35 -7.95
CA GLY A 621 4.82 14.90 -6.92
C GLY A 621 5.49 14.91 -5.55
N MET A 622 6.06 13.79 -5.11
CA MET A 622 6.73 13.69 -3.80
C MET A 622 8.08 14.42 -3.73
N LYS A 623 8.87 14.47 -4.80
CA LYS A 623 10.12 15.28 -4.87
C LYS A 623 9.86 16.79 -4.90
N LYS A 624 8.62 17.24 -5.17
CA LYS A 624 8.19 18.62 -4.94
C LYS A 624 7.83 18.92 -3.48
N CYS A 625 7.52 17.89 -2.68
CA CYS A 625 7.47 18.01 -1.23
C CYS A 625 8.90 18.04 -0.66
N ASN A 626 9.61 19.15 -0.88
CA ASN A 626 10.83 19.43 -0.10
C ASN A 626 10.49 19.34 1.40
N PHE A 627 11.38 18.75 2.19
CA PHE A 627 11.16 18.54 3.63
C PHE A 627 11.02 19.82 4.47
N ASP A 628 11.15 20.98 3.83
CA ASP A 628 10.67 22.31 4.26
C ASP A 628 9.30 22.25 4.96
N HIS A 629 8.35 21.41 4.53
CA HIS A 629 7.09 21.21 5.26
C HIS A 629 7.27 20.78 6.73
N VAL A 630 8.18 19.84 6.98
CA VAL A 630 8.49 19.34 8.33
C VAL A 630 9.22 20.43 9.13
N SER A 631 10.18 21.13 8.51
CA SER A 631 10.85 22.29 9.12
C SER A 631 9.87 23.40 9.51
N ARG A 632 8.93 23.76 8.63
CA ARG A 632 7.88 24.75 8.89
C ARG A 632 6.92 24.30 10.00
N PHE A 633 6.64 23.01 10.14
CA PHE A 633 5.88 22.48 11.28
C PHE A 633 6.61 22.75 12.60
N PHE A 634 7.89 22.34 12.71
CA PHE A 634 8.67 22.51 13.93
C PHE A 634 8.97 23.98 14.27
N GLN A 635 9.00 24.88 13.28
CA GLN A 635 9.17 26.32 13.47
C GLN A 635 7.89 27.04 13.93
N ASN A 636 6.73 26.71 13.35
CA ASN A 636 5.52 27.56 13.48
C ASN A 636 4.38 26.93 14.29
N TYR A 637 4.38 25.60 14.46
CA TYR A 637 3.27 24.86 15.08
C TYR A 637 3.69 24.12 16.36
N ASN A 638 4.83 23.43 16.34
CA ASN A 638 5.34 22.74 17.53
C ASN A 638 5.58 23.66 18.76
N PRO A 639 5.94 24.97 18.62
CA PRO A 639 6.02 25.87 19.78
C PRO A 639 4.65 26.20 20.41
N ILE A 640 3.54 26.03 19.69
CA ILE A 640 2.18 26.26 20.19
C ILE A 640 1.67 25.02 20.94
N LEU A 641 2.12 23.83 20.54
CA LEU A 641 1.75 22.55 21.15
C LEU A 641 2.94 21.56 21.10
N PRO A 642 3.86 21.62 22.07
CA PRO A 642 5.09 20.81 22.06
C PRO A 642 4.78 19.35 22.45
N ILE A 643 4.42 18.55 21.44
CA ILE A 643 4.10 17.12 21.56
C ILE A 643 5.17 16.23 20.88
N LEU A 644 6.04 16.83 20.06
CA LEU A 644 7.10 16.15 19.31
C LEU A 644 8.46 16.77 19.65
N ASP A 645 9.45 15.91 19.91
CA ASP A 645 10.82 16.30 20.22
C ASP A 645 11.61 16.64 18.95
N GLN A 646 12.48 17.67 19.01
CA GLN A 646 13.29 18.06 17.84
C GLN A 646 14.27 16.98 17.36
N GLN A 647 14.60 15.99 18.21
CA GLN A 647 15.44 14.85 17.82
C GLN A 647 14.75 13.86 16.87
N ASP A 648 13.41 13.90 16.76
CA ASP A 648 12.65 13.14 15.76
C ASP A 648 12.68 13.77 14.35
N GLY A 649 13.42 14.87 14.17
CA GLY A 649 13.42 15.70 12.96
C GLY A 649 13.96 15.06 11.66
N ASN A 650 14.33 13.77 11.63
CA ASN A 650 14.68 13.08 10.38
C ASN A 650 13.40 12.53 9.70
N PRO A 651 12.99 13.06 8.52
CA PRO A 651 11.74 12.67 7.88
C PRO A 651 11.61 11.16 7.59
N ASP A 652 12.71 10.52 7.20
CA ASP A 652 12.74 9.09 6.85
C ASP A 652 12.57 8.18 8.09
N ASP A 653 12.99 8.62 9.27
CA ASP A 653 12.78 7.90 10.52
C ASP A 653 11.39 8.17 11.07
N PHE A 654 10.90 9.40 10.93
CA PHE A 654 9.55 9.80 11.32
C PHE A 654 8.48 9.03 10.53
N TYR A 655 8.64 8.89 9.20
CA TYR A 655 7.78 8.05 8.36
C TYR A 655 7.82 6.57 8.77
N ARG A 656 9.00 6.05 9.13
CA ARG A 656 9.18 4.65 9.58
C ARG A 656 8.61 4.38 10.97
N LYS A 657 8.50 5.39 11.85
CA LYS A 657 7.82 5.28 13.17
C LYS A 657 6.29 5.27 13.04
N SER A 658 5.73 6.20 12.27
CA SER A 658 4.29 6.25 11.98
C SER A 658 3.99 7.08 10.73
N SER A 659 3.50 6.41 9.68
CA SER A 659 3.12 7.06 8.43
C SER A 659 1.99 8.08 8.62
N PHE A 660 1.03 7.80 9.51
CA PHE A 660 -0.07 8.74 9.82
C PHE A 660 0.43 10.00 10.55
N LEU A 661 1.34 9.86 11.52
CA LEU A 661 1.94 11.00 12.21
C LEU A 661 2.77 11.86 11.23
N PHE A 662 3.57 11.22 10.36
CA PHE A 662 4.31 11.88 9.29
C PHE A 662 3.39 12.68 8.36
N TRP A 663 2.34 12.07 7.80
CA TRP A 663 1.43 12.78 6.89
C TRP A 663 0.64 13.88 7.60
N THR A 664 0.37 13.76 8.90
CA THR A 664 -0.25 14.83 9.70
C THR A 664 0.68 16.03 9.86
N VAL A 665 1.96 15.81 10.19
CA VAL A 665 2.99 16.87 10.27
C VAL A 665 3.19 17.54 8.91
N VAL A 666 3.28 16.76 7.81
CA VAL A 666 3.38 17.31 6.44
C VAL A 666 2.11 18.08 6.05
N PHE A 667 0.91 17.58 6.38
CA PHE A 667 -0.34 18.28 6.12
C PHE A 667 -0.39 19.65 6.82
N ILE A 668 -0.09 19.70 8.12
CA ILE A 668 -0.06 20.96 8.88
C ILE A 668 1.04 21.90 8.35
N GLY A 669 2.25 21.36 8.09
CA GLY A 669 3.36 22.09 7.46
C GLY A 669 3.11 22.54 6.01
N SER A 670 2.11 21.98 5.32
CA SER A 670 1.66 22.42 3.99
C SER A 670 0.67 23.58 4.03
N LYS A 671 0.08 23.89 5.19
CA LYS A 671 -0.90 24.99 5.32
C LYS A 671 -0.29 26.31 4.85
N ARG A 672 -0.99 26.96 3.90
CA ARG A 672 -0.56 28.16 3.15
C ARG A 672 0.87 28.08 2.59
N TYR A 673 1.30 26.94 2.05
CA TYR A 673 2.61 26.83 1.38
C TYR A 673 2.57 27.29 -0.08
N GLY A 674 3.32 28.36 -0.40
CA GLY A 674 3.36 28.93 -1.76
C GLY A 674 4.08 28.07 -2.80
N GLY A 675 5.03 27.23 -2.39
CA GLY A 675 5.83 26.39 -3.31
C GLY A 675 5.12 25.14 -3.83
N GLY A 676 3.90 24.83 -3.35
CA GLY A 676 3.19 23.60 -3.67
C GLY A 676 1.74 23.58 -3.17
N PRO A 677 0.87 24.49 -3.65
CA PRO A 677 -0.50 24.63 -3.13
C PRO A 677 -1.33 23.33 -3.24
N THR A 678 -1.14 22.55 -4.30
CA THR A 678 -1.87 21.30 -4.59
C THR A 678 -1.67 20.19 -3.56
N ILE A 679 -0.68 20.31 -2.66
CA ILE A 679 -0.40 19.32 -1.61
C ILE A 679 -1.56 19.27 -0.60
N MET A 680 -2.14 20.43 -0.27
CA MET A 680 -3.29 20.51 0.63
C MET A 680 -4.50 19.76 0.07
N ASP A 681 -4.89 20.07 -1.16
CA ASP A 681 -6.10 19.49 -1.79
C ASP A 681 -5.98 17.97 -2.01
N PHE A 682 -4.75 17.48 -2.18
CA PHE A 682 -4.46 16.05 -2.30
C PHE A 682 -4.50 15.30 -0.96
N LEU A 683 -3.97 15.91 0.12
CA LEU A 683 -3.90 15.29 1.45
C LEU A 683 -5.20 15.43 2.24
N ALA A 684 -5.87 16.58 2.18
CA ALA A 684 -7.08 16.89 2.95
C ALA A 684 -8.16 15.78 2.94
N PRO A 685 -8.64 15.27 1.79
CA PRO A 685 -9.64 14.20 1.76
C PRO A 685 -9.10 12.83 2.21
N ARG A 686 -7.77 12.67 2.31
CA ARG A 686 -7.10 11.42 2.73
C ARG A 686 -6.84 11.40 4.24
N MET A 687 -6.61 12.54 4.89
CA MET A 687 -6.24 12.61 6.31
C MET A 687 -7.24 11.88 7.23
N ASN A 688 -8.55 12.07 7.02
CA ASN A 688 -9.57 11.38 7.82
C ASN A 688 -9.54 9.86 7.61
N LYS A 689 -9.27 9.38 6.39
CA LYS A 689 -9.12 7.94 6.11
C LYS A 689 -7.82 7.39 6.71
N LEU A 690 -6.72 8.14 6.67
CA LEU A 690 -5.45 7.75 7.31
C LEU A 690 -5.58 7.68 8.84
N ALA A 691 -6.36 8.58 9.47
CA ALA A 691 -6.64 8.52 10.90
C ALA A 691 -7.42 7.26 11.29
N LEU A 692 -8.44 6.88 10.51
CA LEU A 692 -9.20 5.63 10.73
C LEU A 692 -8.32 4.38 10.52
N LEU A 693 -7.54 4.34 9.43
CA LEU A 693 -6.59 3.25 9.18
C LEU A 693 -5.51 3.14 10.27
N ALA A 694 -5.11 4.25 10.91
CA ALA A 694 -4.16 4.24 12.02
C ALA A 694 -4.77 3.75 13.34
N LEU A 695 -6.08 3.94 13.54
CA LEU A 695 -6.84 3.34 14.65
C LEU A 695 -7.01 1.83 14.46
N GLU A 696 -7.17 1.36 13.22
CA GLU A 696 -7.21 -0.07 12.87
C GLU A 696 -5.83 -0.75 13.02
N ASN A 697 -4.75 -0.11 12.57
CA ASN A 697 -3.40 -0.70 12.52
C ASN A 697 -2.60 -0.43 13.82
N SER A 698 -3.04 -1.04 14.91
CA SER A 698 -2.70 -0.69 16.30
C SER A 698 -1.25 -1.01 16.79
N ASN A 699 -0.25 -1.01 15.91
CA ASN A 699 1.14 -1.35 16.25
C ASN A 699 1.91 -0.23 16.98
N ASN A 700 1.48 1.03 16.86
CA ASN A 700 2.12 2.18 17.53
C ASN A 700 1.06 3.19 18.00
N HIS A 701 0.46 2.90 19.16
CA HIS A 701 -0.59 3.71 19.75
C HIS A 701 -0.14 5.14 20.11
N MET A 702 1.09 5.32 20.60
CA MET A 702 1.60 6.61 21.08
C MET A 702 1.68 7.65 19.96
N ASP A 703 2.28 7.29 18.82
CA ASP A 703 2.40 8.19 17.68
C ASP A 703 1.07 8.40 16.94
N THR A 704 0.15 7.43 17.06
CA THR A 704 -1.24 7.58 16.58
C THR A 704 -2.00 8.62 17.41
N LEU A 705 -1.92 8.57 18.74
CA LEU A 705 -2.48 9.59 19.64
C LEU A 705 -1.92 10.98 19.35
N ARG A 706 -0.58 11.10 19.22
CA ARG A 706 0.09 12.35 18.82
C ARG A 706 -0.48 12.91 17.51
N GLY A 707 -0.66 12.07 16.50
CA GLY A 707 -1.23 12.46 15.20
C GLY A 707 -2.67 12.96 15.33
N ILE A 708 -3.51 12.26 16.09
CA ILE A 708 -4.92 12.68 16.29
C ILE A 708 -4.98 14.03 17.03
N ILE A 709 -4.18 14.23 18.08
CA ILE A 709 -4.16 15.50 18.84
C ILE A 709 -3.76 16.69 17.96
N LEU A 710 -2.73 16.52 17.11
CA LEU A 710 -2.31 17.53 16.15
C LEU A 710 -3.41 17.86 15.13
N LEU A 711 -4.08 16.83 14.60
CA LEU A 711 -5.21 17.01 13.67
C LEU A 711 -6.43 17.65 14.35
N CYS A 712 -6.63 17.46 15.66
CA CYS A 712 -7.69 18.11 16.42
C CYS A 712 -7.45 19.60 16.67
N HIS A 713 -6.20 20.03 16.83
CA HIS A 713 -5.86 21.46 16.96
C HIS A 713 -5.86 22.19 15.61
N TRP A 714 -5.46 21.51 14.54
CA TRP A 714 -5.35 22.06 13.19
C TRP A 714 -6.11 21.21 12.16
N PRO A 715 -7.47 21.17 12.22
CA PRO A 715 -8.30 20.29 11.41
C PRO A 715 -8.19 20.49 9.91
N VAL A 716 -8.74 19.52 9.17
CA VAL A 716 -8.93 19.57 7.71
C VAL A 716 -9.90 20.72 7.38
N PRO A 717 -9.67 21.54 6.32
CA PRO A 717 -10.65 22.52 5.88
C PRO A 717 -11.96 21.82 5.48
N ILE A 718 -13.07 22.33 6.02
CA ILE A 718 -14.42 21.80 5.83
C ILE A 718 -15.38 22.93 5.47
N SER A 719 -16.39 22.63 4.65
CA SER A 719 -17.45 23.57 4.27
C SER A 719 -18.67 23.54 5.21
N SER A 720 -18.84 22.44 5.94
CA SER A 720 -20.01 22.11 6.77
C SER A 720 -19.54 21.63 8.15
N MET A 721 -20.26 22.01 9.22
CA MET A 721 -19.94 21.52 10.57
C MET A 721 -20.33 20.06 10.79
N TYR A 722 -21.27 19.50 10.01
CA TYR A 722 -21.59 18.06 10.07
C TYR A 722 -20.41 17.18 9.64
N LYS A 723 -19.50 17.73 8.81
CA LYS A 723 -18.28 17.05 8.35
C LYS A 723 -17.10 17.19 9.33
N ASP A 724 -17.31 17.82 10.50
CA ASP A 724 -16.28 18.03 11.52
C ASP A 724 -16.07 16.79 12.42
N MET A 725 -15.27 15.84 11.92
CA MET A 725 -14.92 14.61 12.64
C MET A 725 -14.02 14.84 13.88
N THR A 726 -13.57 16.07 14.15
CA THR A 726 -12.58 16.34 15.21
C THR A 726 -13.08 16.02 16.63
N ASN A 727 -14.36 16.19 16.94
CA ASN A 727 -14.88 15.82 18.27
C ASN A 727 -14.99 14.29 18.45
N THR A 728 -15.33 13.57 17.38
CA THR A 728 -15.29 12.11 17.35
C THR A 728 -13.85 11.60 17.51
N LEU A 729 -12.90 12.22 16.81
CA LEU A 729 -11.47 11.90 16.89
C LEU A 729 -10.88 12.19 18.28
N SER A 730 -11.19 13.33 18.91
CA SER A 730 -10.67 13.65 20.25
C SER A 730 -11.23 12.71 21.33
N GLY A 731 -12.51 12.34 21.25
CA GLY A 731 -13.09 11.30 22.10
C GLY A 731 -12.47 9.93 21.86
N THR A 732 -12.24 9.55 20.60
CA THR A 732 -11.58 8.27 20.26
C THR A 732 -10.14 8.22 20.77
N ALA A 733 -9.38 9.33 20.66
CA ALA A 733 -8.05 9.43 21.22
C ALA A 733 -8.05 9.32 22.75
N LEU A 734 -9.04 9.92 23.44
CA LEU A 734 -9.17 9.77 24.89
C LEU A 734 -9.44 8.32 25.30
N HIS A 735 -10.37 7.63 24.61
CA HIS A 735 -10.64 6.21 24.87
C HIS A 735 -9.43 5.31 24.56
N LEU A 736 -8.69 5.57 23.48
CA LEU A 736 -7.47 4.83 23.15
C LEU A 736 -6.36 5.07 24.20
N ALA A 737 -6.19 6.31 24.66
CA ALA A 737 -5.28 6.65 25.75
C ALA A 737 -5.65 5.96 27.08
N MET A 738 -6.95 5.74 27.33
CA MET A 738 -7.42 4.92 28.44
C MET A 738 -7.10 3.43 28.25
N GLN A 739 -7.38 2.86 27.07
CA GLN A 739 -7.11 1.45 26.76
C GLN A 739 -5.63 1.07 26.93
N ILE A 740 -4.70 1.93 26.51
CA ILE A 740 -3.25 1.70 26.69
C ILE A 740 -2.74 2.13 28.08
N GLY A 741 -3.62 2.54 28.99
CA GLY A 741 -3.29 2.79 30.39
C GLY A 741 -2.62 4.13 30.72
N LEU A 742 -2.62 5.14 29.85
CA LEU A 742 -1.95 6.43 30.14
C LEU A 742 -2.53 7.19 31.35
N HIS A 743 -3.74 6.83 31.76
CA HIS A 743 -4.46 7.41 32.89
C HIS A 743 -4.05 6.83 34.27
N ILE A 744 -3.15 5.84 34.32
CA ILE A 744 -2.66 5.19 35.54
C ILE A 744 -1.12 5.14 35.49
N VAL A 745 -0.46 5.34 36.64
CA VAL A 745 1.02 5.35 36.76
C VAL A 745 1.52 4.11 37.52
N GLY A 746 0.84 2.99 37.33
CA GLY A 746 1.33 1.66 37.68
C GLY A 746 2.06 1.01 36.51
N THR A 747 2.27 -0.30 36.58
CA THR A 747 2.68 -1.13 35.45
C THR A 747 1.64 -1.01 34.33
N GLY A 748 1.99 -0.34 33.22
CA GLY A 748 1.07 -0.07 32.10
C GLY A 748 0.74 -1.29 31.23
N GLN A 749 0.59 -2.47 31.84
CA GLN A 749 0.33 -3.75 31.16
C GLN A 749 -1.04 -4.36 31.51
N ASP A 750 -1.67 -3.96 32.61
CA ASP A 750 -2.96 -4.50 33.10
C ASP A 750 -4.09 -4.44 32.04
N PHE A 751 -4.00 -3.51 31.08
CA PHE A 751 -4.97 -3.30 30.00
C PHE A 751 -4.36 -3.32 28.58
N SER A 752 -3.04 -3.31 28.44
CA SER A 752 -2.34 -3.13 27.16
C SER A 752 -1.68 -4.43 26.68
N ARG A 753 -2.11 -4.96 25.53
CA ARG A 753 -1.40 -6.05 24.82
C ARG A 753 -0.02 -5.61 24.29
N THR A 754 0.18 -4.31 24.07
CA THR A 754 1.49 -3.74 23.71
C THR A 754 2.36 -3.50 24.94
N VAL A 755 3.58 -4.05 24.96
CA VAL A 755 4.57 -3.77 25.99
C VAL A 755 5.05 -2.33 25.86
N LEU A 756 4.59 -1.46 26.76
CA LEU A 756 5.12 -0.10 26.88
C LEU A 756 6.60 -0.13 27.35
N PRO A 757 7.44 0.86 26.96
CA PRO A 757 8.81 0.97 27.46
C PRO A 757 8.85 0.96 28.99
N SER A 758 9.75 0.15 29.55
CA SER A 758 9.71 -0.23 30.97
C SER A 758 9.79 0.95 31.93
N ASP A 759 9.15 0.79 33.09
CA ASP A 759 9.11 1.74 34.20
C ASP A 759 10.46 2.11 34.84
N ALA A 760 11.57 1.59 34.32
CA ALA A 760 12.93 2.00 34.66
C ALA A 760 13.34 3.37 34.05
N ASP A 761 12.74 3.78 32.92
CA ASP A 761 13.02 5.09 32.33
C ASP A 761 12.08 6.19 32.87
N HIS A 762 12.68 7.16 33.55
CA HIS A 762 12.01 8.33 34.10
C HIS A 762 11.52 9.30 33.01
N SER A 763 12.18 9.35 31.85
CA SER A 763 11.81 10.24 30.74
C SER A 763 10.50 9.77 30.07
N SER A 764 10.42 8.49 29.73
CA SER A 764 9.21 7.82 29.23
C SER A 764 7.97 8.08 30.09
N ARG A 765 8.12 8.09 31.43
CA ARG A 765 7.01 8.37 32.37
C ARG A 765 6.48 9.80 32.25
N ILE A 766 7.36 10.80 32.16
CA ILE A 766 6.96 12.20 31.98
C ILE A 766 6.25 12.38 30.63
N SER A 767 6.81 11.83 29.55
CA SER A 767 6.23 11.92 28.20
C SER A 767 4.84 11.27 28.11
N ARG A 768 4.63 10.10 28.74
CA ARG A 768 3.31 9.46 28.87
C ARG A 768 2.29 10.36 29.58
N ALA A 769 2.66 10.95 30.71
CA ALA A 769 1.77 11.81 31.49
C ALA A 769 1.45 13.14 30.78
N GLN A 770 2.42 13.73 30.08
CA GLN A 770 2.20 14.89 29.22
C GLN A 770 1.23 14.57 28.07
N LEU A 771 1.36 13.40 27.42
CA LEU A 771 0.44 12.99 26.36
C LEU A 771 -0.99 12.81 26.88
N TRP A 772 -1.16 12.24 28.08
CA TRP A 772 -2.46 12.13 28.76
C TRP A 772 -3.10 13.49 29.05
N ILE A 773 -2.34 14.42 29.63
CA ILE A 773 -2.80 15.80 29.91
C ILE A 773 -3.22 16.50 28.60
N ASN A 774 -2.44 16.34 27.52
CA ASN A 774 -2.78 16.87 26.21
C ASN A 774 -4.05 16.23 25.62
N CYS A 775 -4.30 14.92 25.80
CA CYS A 775 -5.56 14.28 25.40
C CYS A 775 -6.78 14.94 26.08
N LEU A 776 -6.70 15.15 27.40
CA LEU A 776 -7.77 15.75 28.20
C LEU A 776 -8.08 17.20 27.79
N ILE A 777 -7.04 18.03 27.62
CA ILE A 777 -7.17 19.42 27.16
C ILE A 777 -7.76 19.46 25.74
N THR A 778 -7.29 18.58 24.84
CA THR A 778 -7.83 18.48 23.47
C THR A 778 -9.32 18.14 23.48
N TYR A 779 -9.74 17.15 24.27
CA TYR A 779 -11.15 16.75 24.36
C TYR A 779 -12.04 17.87 24.91
N GLN A 780 -11.61 18.54 25.98
CA GLN A 780 -12.34 19.70 26.52
C GLN A 780 -12.47 20.82 25.48
N ASN A 781 -11.37 21.21 24.83
CA ASN A 781 -11.37 22.35 23.89
C ASN A 781 -12.16 22.04 22.61
N THR A 782 -12.15 20.78 22.16
CA THR A 782 -12.95 20.34 21.01
C THR A 782 -14.45 20.23 21.31
N GLY A 783 -14.83 19.87 22.54
CA GLY A 783 -16.22 19.94 22.99
C GLY A 783 -16.70 21.39 23.16
N LEU A 784 -15.96 22.23 23.88
CA LEU A 784 -16.31 23.63 24.15
C LEU A 784 -16.52 24.45 22.87
N ARG A 785 -15.62 24.32 21.87
CA ARG A 785 -15.75 25.04 20.58
C ARG A 785 -16.99 24.63 19.76
N GLN A 786 -17.56 23.44 20.03
CA GLN A 786 -18.79 22.94 19.38
C GLN A 786 -20.04 23.10 20.26
N GLY A 787 -19.90 23.64 21.48
CA GLY A 787 -20.99 23.73 22.45
C GLY A 787 -21.47 22.37 22.97
N ILE A 788 -20.57 21.38 23.04
CA ILE A 788 -20.82 20.03 23.56
C ILE A 788 -20.21 19.91 24.95
N LEU A 789 -20.93 19.30 25.89
CA LEU A 789 -20.43 19.03 27.25
C LEU A 789 -19.33 17.96 27.20
N PRO A 790 -18.07 18.25 27.63
CA PRO A 790 -17.02 17.23 27.66
C PRO A 790 -17.27 16.29 28.85
N LEU A 791 -17.77 15.09 28.58
CA LEU A 791 -18.09 14.10 29.62
C LEU A 791 -16.83 13.39 30.16
N VAL A 792 -16.06 14.06 31.05
CA VAL A 792 -14.96 13.44 31.81
C VAL A 792 -14.93 13.92 33.25
N LEU A 793 -14.96 12.96 34.19
CA LEU A 793 -14.58 13.18 35.59
C LEU A 793 -13.96 11.90 36.18
N LEU A 794 -12.97 11.35 35.46
CA LEU A 794 -12.24 10.11 35.80
C LEU A 794 -11.18 10.33 36.88
N ASP A 795 -11.63 10.84 38.02
CA ASP A 795 -10.81 11.12 39.20
C ASP A 795 -10.53 9.85 40.03
N SER A 796 -9.87 8.86 39.43
CA SER A 796 -9.32 7.74 40.21
C SER A 796 -8.39 8.26 41.31
N PRO A 797 -8.52 7.80 42.58
CA PRO A 797 -7.62 8.22 43.66
C PRO A 797 -6.14 7.97 43.35
N GLN A 798 -5.84 6.93 42.57
CA GLN A 798 -4.48 6.62 42.11
C GLN A 798 -3.98 7.65 41.10
N ALA A 799 -4.82 8.04 40.13
CA ALA A 799 -4.49 9.07 39.14
C ALA A 799 -4.22 10.42 39.82
N LYS A 800 -5.12 10.86 40.71
CA LYS A 800 -4.95 12.07 41.54
C LYS A 800 -3.68 12.04 42.39
N THR A 801 -3.31 10.88 42.94
CA THR A 801 -2.10 10.74 43.76
C THR A 801 -0.84 10.83 42.90
N SER A 802 -0.80 10.18 41.73
CA SER A 802 0.38 10.23 40.87
C SER A 802 0.51 11.53 40.08
N GLU A 803 -0.58 12.22 39.74
CA GLU A 803 -0.52 13.54 39.13
C GLU A 803 0.15 14.55 40.09
N LYS A 804 -0.19 14.50 41.40
CA LYS A 804 0.51 15.28 42.42
C LYS A 804 2.00 14.97 42.51
N ASN A 805 2.39 13.69 42.37
CA ASN A 805 3.79 13.27 42.43
C ASN A 805 4.61 13.71 41.18
N LEU A 806 3.99 13.76 40.00
CA LEU A 806 4.65 14.16 38.75
C LEU A 806 4.55 15.66 38.44
N SER A 807 3.56 16.36 39.01
CA SER A 807 3.34 17.81 38.83
C SER A 807 4.60 18.70 39.00
N PRO A 808 5.53 18.44 39.95
CA PRO A 808 6.76 19.22 40.06
C PRO A 808 7.68 19.14 38.82
N GLN A 809 7.55 18.10 38.00
CA GLN A 809 8.43 17.76 36.89
C GLN A 809 7.91 18.21 35.51
N PHE A 810 6.66 18.65 35.41
CA PHE A 810 6.11 19.24 34.18
C PHE A 810 6.60 20.68 33.99
N SER A 811 6.65 21.13 32.73
CA SER A 811 6.87 22.54 32.40
C SER A 811 5.71 23.42 32.88
N ASP A 812 6.01 24.69 33.12
CA ASP A 812 5.04 25.65 33.69
C ASP A 812 3.80 25.82 32.81
N ASP A 813 3.96 25.85 31.48
CA ASP A 813 2.81 25.91 30.56
C ASP A 813 1.91 24.67 30.64
N VAL A 814 2.46 23.47 30.87
CA VAL A 814 1.67 22.23 31.02
C VAL A 814 0.95 22.22 32.36
N ARG A 815 1.60 22.70 33.45
CA ARG A 815 0.95 22.90 34.76
C ARG A 815 -0.21 23.89 34.65
N PHE A 816 0.03 25.07 34.07
CA PHE A 816 -0.95 26.13 33.91
C PHE A 816 -2.17 25.66 33.12
N HIS A 817 -1.97 25.07 31.93
CA HIS A 817 -3.09 24.57 31.13
C HIS A 817 -3.87 23.43 31.82
N ARG A 818 -3.22 22.59 32.63
CA ARG A 818 -3.89 21.54 33.41
C ARG A 818 -4.75 22.11 34.56
N GLN A 819 -4.27 23.15 35.25
CA GLN A 819 -5.05 23.85 36.28
C GLN A 819 -6.26 24.57 35.66
N MET A 820 -6.06 25.30 34.57
CA MET A 820 -7.12 25.95 33.79
C MET A 820 -8.20 24.95 33.33
N HIS A 821 -7.77 23.79 32.80
CA HIS A 821 -8.66 22.70 32.40
C HIS A 821 -9.51 22.19 33.56
N ASN A 822 -8.91 21.93 34.72
CA ASN A 822 -9.58 21.40 35.92
C ASN A 822 -10.65 22.36 36.48
N ILE A 823 -10.38 23.67 36.50
CA ILE A 823 -11.36 24.67 36.91
C ILE A 823 -12.48 24.76 35.87
N LEU A 824 -12.16 24.82 34.57
CA LEU A 824 -13.15 25.00 33.52
C LEU A 824 -14.05 23.77 33.29
N ILE A 825 -13.56 22.53 33.49
CA ILE A 825 -14.39 21.32 33.37
C ILE A 825 -15.39 21.25 34.53
N THR A 826 -14.95 21.63 35.73
CA THR A 826 -15.80 21.75 36.92
C THR A 826 -16.84 22.86 36.73
N ALA A 827 -16.42 24.04 36.29
CA ALA A 827 -17.30 25.18 36.01
C ALA A 827 -18.36 24.85 34.95
N THR A 828 -17.94 24.27 33.82
CA THR A 828 -18.85 23.87 32.73
C THR A 828 -19.86 22.84 33.21
N SER A 829 -19.43 21.84 33.99
CA SER A 829 -20.31 20.78 34.51
C SER A 829 -21.27 21.28 35.60
N SER A 830 -20.87 22.27 36.40
CA SER A 830 -21.77 22.95 37.35
C SER A 830 -22.77 23.85 36.63
N LEU A 831 -22.30 24.77 35.78
CA LEU A 831 -23.15 25.73 35.08
C LEU A 831 -24.14 25.04 34.12
N ALA A 832 -23.75 23.95 33.45
CA ALA A 832 -24.67 23.17 32.60
C ALA A 832 -25.89 22.60 33.35
N ARG A 833 -25.76 22.33 34.66
CA ARG A 833 -26.87 21.89 35.53
C ARG A 833 -27.72 23.05 36.06
N LEU A 834 -27.23 24.28 35.96
CA LEU A 834 -27.89 25.51 36.44
C LEU A 834 -28.52 26.34 35.30
N ILE A 835 -28.43 25.89 34.03
CA ILE A 835 -29.11 26.56 32.91
C ILE A 835 -30.63 26.43 33.12
N PRO A 836 -31.39 27.53 33.28
CA PRO A 836 -32.82 27.43 33.55
C PRO A 836 -33.57 26.82 32.36
N THR A 837 -34.47 25.89 32.65
CA THR A 837 -35.44 25.36 31.68
C THR A 837 -36.44 26.44 31.29
N VAL A 838 -37.11 26.29 30.15
CA VAL A 838 -38.05 27.31 29.66
C VAL A 838 -39.30 27.30 30.52
N GLY A 839 -39.47 28.30 31.38
CA GLY A 839 -40.64 28.49 32.25
C GLY A 839 -40.39 28.37 33.76
N SER A 840 -39.15 28.27 34.23
CA SER A 840 -38.85 28.25 35.67
C SER A 840 -38.69 29.66 36.27
N ASP A 841 -39.60 30.07 37.16
CA ASP A 841 -39.53 31.35 37.92
C ASP A 841 -38.53 31.31 39.11
N SER A 842 -37.69 30.28 39.21
CA SER A 842 -36.67 30.16 40.25
C SER A 842 -35.55 31.21 40.08
N PRO A 843 -35.07 31.86 41.15
CA PRO A 843 -33.97 32.81 41.06
C PRO A 843 -32.68 32.13 40.59
N SER A 844 -31.90 32.83 39.75
CA SER A 844 -30.69 32.29 39.12
C SER A 844 -29.53 32.10 40.10
N GLU A 845 -29.03 30.86 40.20
CA GLU A 845 -27.76 30.51 40.84
C GLU A 845 -26.55 30.61 39.87
N LEU A 846 -26.76 31.03 38.62
CA LEU A 846 -25.69 31.18 37.63
C LEU A 846 -24.72 32.30 38.02
N TYR A 847 -25.21 33.49 38.38
CA TYR A 847 -24.32 34.64 38.65
C TYR A 847 -23.27 34.38 39.75
N PRO A 848 -23.62 33.85 40.96
CA PRO A 848 -22.63 33.50 41.97
C PRO A 848 -21.63 32.45 41.49
N SER A 849 -22.12 31.44 40.75
CA SER A 849 -21.30 30.37 40.19
C SER A 849 -20.29 30.87 39.16
N ILE A 850 -20.73 31.70 38.20
CA ILE A 850 -19.87 32.33 37.19
C ILE A 850 -18.82 33.20 37.88
N SER A 851 -19.22 34.03 38.86
CA SER A 851 -18.28 34.91 39.56
C SER A 851 -17.26 34.16 40.42
N LEU A 852 -17.62 33.02 41.02
CA LEU A 852 -16.69 32.18 41.77
C LEU A 852 -15.57 31.64 40.86
N TYR A 853 -15.96 31.06 39.72
CA TYR A 853 -14.98 30.49 38.78
C TYR A 853 -14.17 31.58 38.06
N ASP A 854 -14.75 32.75 37.74
CA ASP A 854 -13.99 33.84 37.12
C ASP A 854 -12.93 34.42 38.07
N THR A 855 -13.21 34.49 39.38
CA THR A 855 -12.19 34.85 40.39
C THR A 855 -11.06 33.82 40.43
N GLN A 856 -11.36 32.51 40.42
CA GLN A 856 -10.31 31.47 40.37
C GLN A 856 -9.45 31.56 39.10
N LEU A 857 -10.05 31.89 37.95
CA LEU A 857 -9.30 32.16 36.71
C LEU A 857 -8.47 33.47 36.79
N GLN A 858 -8.91 34.47 37.57
CA GLN A 858 -8.14 35.70 37.81
C GLN A 858 -6.98 35.51 38.80
N GLU A 859 -7.13 34.67 39.82
CA GLU A 859 -6.06 34.38 40.79
C GLU A 859 -4.86 33.72 40.10
N MET A 860 -5.10 32.73 39.23
CA MET A 860 -4.05 32.13 38.38
C MET A 860 -3.46 33.10 37.34
N ALA A 861 -4.13 34.22 37.04
CA ALA A 861 -3.62 35.21 36.08
C ALA A 861 -2.39 35.98 36.61
N LEU A 862 -2.10 35.88 37.92
CA LEU A 862 -0.94 36.51 38.54
C LEU A 862 0.37 35.76 38.21
N ASP A 863 0.30 34.47 37.88
CA ASP A 863 1.44 33.59 37.59
C ASP A 863 1.74 33.43 36.08
N THR A 864 1.08 34.18 35.19
CA THR A 864 1.21 33.98 33.72
C THR A 864 2.56 34.43 33.17
N MET A 865 3.41 33.47 32.80
CA MET A 865 4.75 33.74 32.25
C MET A 865 4.84 33.86 30.71
N SER A 866 3.76 33.61 29.94
CA SER A 866 3.81 33.60 28.47
C SER A 866 2.59 34.21 27.78
N THR A 867 2.79 34.78 26.58
CA THR A 867 1.72 35.38 25.75
C THR A 867 0.65 34.35 25.37
N LEU A 868 1.04 33.10 25.11
CA LEU A 868 0.13 32.03 24.74
C LEU A 868 -0.80 31.65 25.92
N ASN A 869 -0.26 31.57 27.13
CA ASN A 869 -1.04 31.32 28.35
C ASN A 869 -2.05 32.45 28.59
N THR A 870 -1.65 33.71 28.35
CA THR A 870 -2.54 34.88 28.40
C THR A 870 -3.68 34.80 27.39
N ILE A 871 -3.41 34.35 26.15
CA ILE A 871 -4.43 34.15 25.11
C ILE A 871 -5.42 33.05 25.53
N TYR A 872 -4.94 31.89 25.97
CA TYR A 872 -5.80 30.80 26.45
C TYR A 872 -6.64 31.22 27.66
N LEU A 873 -6.06 31.93 28.63
CA LEU A 873 -6.78 32.52 29.77
C LEU A 873 -7.95 33.41 29.33
N HIS A 874 -7.73 34.34 28.39
CA HIS A 874 -8.81 35.18 27.86
C HIS A 874 -9.87 34.33 27.14
N CYS A 875 -9.47 33.31 26.37
CA CYS A 875 -10.41 32.42 25.69
C CYS A 875 -11.31 31.64 26.67
N TYR A 876 -10.73 31.05 27.71
CA TYR A 876 -11.46 30.31 28.73
C TYR A 876 -12.40 31.21 29.55
N ARG A 877 -11.97 32.44 29.88
CA ARG A 877 -12.84 33.43 30.55
C ARG A 877 -14.01 33.90 29.68
N ILE A 878 -13.83 34.03 28.37
CA ILE A 878 -14.93 34.35 27.43
C ILE A 878 -15.95 33.21 27.40
N HIS A 879 -15.51 31.94 27.33
CA HIS A 879 -16.40 30.79 27.42
C HIS A 879 -17.14 30.70 28.78
N LEU A 880 -16.55 31.17 29.88
CA LEU A 880 -17.19 31.21 31.19
C LEU A 880 -18.23 32.35 31.29
N LEU A 881 -17.87 33.56 30.87
CA LEU A 881 -18.72 34.75 30.98
C LEU A 881 -19.85 34.76 29.94
N ALA A 882 -19.73 34.02 28.84
CA ALA A 882 -20.81 33.83 27.86
C ALA A 882 -22.11 33.25 28.47
N TYR A 883 -22.04 32.57 29.63
CA TYR A 883 -23.23 32.08 30.34
C TYR A 883 -24.14 33.20 30.86
N HIS A 884 -23.65 34.45 31.02
CA HIS A 884 -24.50 35.60 31.37
C HIS A 884 -25.60 35.88 30.32
N PHE A 885 -25.44 35.44 29.07
CA PHE A 885 -26.48 35.52 28.03
C PHE A 885 -27.59 34.46 28.16
N LEU A 886 -27.42 33.46 29.04
CA LEU A 886 -28.40 32.39 29.30
C LEU A 886 -29.27 32.68 30.53
N ASP A 887 -28.82 33.59 31.40
CA ASP A 887 -29.50 34.07 32.60
C ASP A 887 -30.64 35.04 32.26
N TRP A 888 -31.63 34.56 31.50
CA TRP A 888 -32.83 35.30 31.14
C TRP A 888 -34.05 34.70 31.86
N PRO A 889 -34.87 35.51 32.57
CA PRO A 889 -34.96 36.98 32.45
C PRO A 889 -33.98 37.82 33.31
N SER A 890 -33.27 37.22 34.26
CA SER A 890 -32.43 37.90 35.27
C SER A 890 -31.03 38.35 34.80
N LEU A 891 -30.95 39.04 33.64
CA LEU A 891 -29.68 39.38 32.99
C LEU A 891 -28.74 40.27 33.85
N ASP A 892 -27.57 39.73 34.22
CA ASP A 892 -26.48 40.52 34.81
C ASP A 892 -25.77 41.39 33.75
N HIS A 893 -26.11 42.68 33.75
CA HIS A 893 -25.46 43.68 32.91
C HIS A 893 -23.97 43.91 33.24
N GLY A 894 -23.55 43.69 34.50
CA GLY A 894 -22.16 43.86 34.93
C GLY A 894 -21.24 42.79 34.32
N GLY A 895 -21.67 41.53 34.37
CA GLY A 895 -21.02 40.39 33.72
C GLY A 895 -20.93 40.54 32.20
N LEU A 896 -21.98 41.05 31.55
CA LEU A 896 -21.95 41.35 30.12
C LEU A 896 -20.92 42.45 29.77
N ILE A 897 -20.78 43.49 30.60
CA ILE A 897 -19.74 44.53 30.40
C ILE A 897 -18.32 43.97 30.64
N LYS A 898 -18.14 43.04 31.59
CA LYS A 898 -16.88 42.28 31.75
C LYS A 898 -16.57 41.44 30.50
N LEU A 899 -17.55 40.69 30.00
CA LEU A 899 -17.44 39.87 28.78
C LEU A 899 -17.04 40.71 27.56
N TYR A 900 -17.69 41.86 27.35
CA TYR A 900 -17.33 42.83 26.30
C TYR A 900 -15.86 43.24 26.40
N THR A 901 -15.43 43.62 27.61
CA THR A 901 -14.07 44.11 27.90
C THR A 901 -12.99 43.05 27.64
N ILE A 902 -13.25 41.79 27.98
CA ILE A 902 -12.32 40.69 27.75
C ILE A 902 -12.33 40.26 26.28
N SER A 903 -13.50 40.31 25.62
CA SER A 903 -13.67 39.98 24.20
C SER A 903 -12.85 40.90 23.29
N TYR A 904 -12.94 42.22 23.46
CA TYR A 904 -12.18 43.13 22.59
C TYR A 904 -10.67 43.06 22.88
N LYS A 905 -10.27 42.88 24.15
CA LYS A 905 -8.86 42.69 24.54
C LYS A 905 -8.24 41.45 23.89
N LEU A 906 -8.93 40.30 23.89
CA LEU A 906 -8.45 39.09 23.21
C LEU A 906 -8.17 39.38 21.72
N ILE A 907 -9.08 40.08 21.05
CA ILE A 907 -8.93 40.38 19.62
C ILE A 907 -7.79 41.37 19.38
N GLU A 908 -7.58 42.37 20.24
CA GLU A 908 -6.44 43.29 20.12
C GLU A 908 -5.09 42.56 20.35
N TYR A 909 -5.00 41.66 21.33
CA TYR A 909 -3.81 40.79 21.51
C TYR A 909 -3.56 39.89 20.29
N LEU A 910 -4.58 39.18 19.78
CA LEU A 910 -4.44 38.33 18.60
C LEU A 910 -4.07 39.13 17.33
N THR A 911 -4.52 40.38 17.22
CA THR A 911 -4.15 41.28 16.12
C THR A 911 -2.68 41.71 16.24
N SER A 912 -2.20 42.01 17.45
CA SER A 912 -0.79 42.31 17.71
C SER A 912 0.11 41.12 17.33
N GLU A 913 -0.24 39.91 17.75
CA GLU A 913 0.57 38.70 17.48
C GLU A 913 0.51 38.24 16.00
N ASP A 914 -0.55 38.59 15.26
CA ASP A 914 -0.57 38.41 13.80
C ASP A 914 0.28 39.45 13.04
N GLN A 915 0.54 40.62 13.64
CA GLN A 915 1.43 41.64 13.08
C GLN A 915 2.91 41.37 13.41
N SER A 916 3.23 40.83 14.59
CA SER A 916 4.61 40.53 15.01
C SER A 916 5.14 39.21 14.44
N VAL A 917 4.39 38.11 14.60
CA VAL A 917 4.82 36.73 14.27
C VAL A 917 3.98 36.10 13.16
N GLY A 918 2.81 36.66 12.84
CA GLY A 918 1.89 36.07 11.86
C GLY A 918 1.03 34.96 12.45
N PHE A 919 0.76 35.02 13.76
CA PHE A 919 0.07 33.99 14.56
C PHE A 919 -1.23 33.47 13.93
N ALA A 920 -2.01 34.30 13.23
CA ALA A 920 -3.28 33.86 12.62
C ALA A 920 -3.09 32.75 11.55
N ARG A 921 -1.89 32.57 11.02
CA ARG A 921 -1.55 31.48 10.08
C ARG A 921 -1.37 30.12 10.75
N ALA A 922 -0.99 30.10 12.03
CA ALA A 922 -0.76 28.89 12.83
C ALA A 922 -1.77 28.73 13.98
N CYS A 923 -2.78 29.60 14.06
CA CYS A 923 -3.78 29.65 15.10
C CYS A 923 -4.54 28.31 15.25
N PRO A 924 -4.56 27.68 16.44
CA PRO A 924 -5.41 26.51 16.73
C PRO A 924 -6.90 26.83 16.60
N ASP A 925 -7.70 25.87 16.13
CA ASP A 925 -9.13 26.11 15.84
C ASP A 925 -9.95 26.52 17.08
N PHE A 926 -9.55 26.09 18.29
CA PHE A 926 -10.17 26.56 19.54
C PHE A 926 -10.10 28.10 19.66
N ILE A 927 -8.93 28.71 19.48
CA ILE A 927 -8.75 30.17 19.57
C ILE A 927 -9.52 30.87 18.44
N HIS A 928 -9.58 30.27 17.24
CA HIS A 928 -10.40 30.78 16.14
C HIS A 928 -11.91 30.78 16.48
N LYS A 929 -12.47 29.70 17.04
CA LYS A 929 -13.89 29.67 17.44
C LYS A 929 -14.19 30.60 18.62
N THR A 930 -13.26 30.76 19.56
CA THR A 930 -13.43 31.74 20.65
C THR A 930 -13.36 33.18 20.14
N THR A 931 -12.57 33.45 19.10
CA THR A 931 -12.55 34.77 18.41
C THR A 931 -13.91 35.07 17.76
N LEU A 932 -14.58 34.06 17.17
CA LEU A 932 -15.94 34.18 16.64
C LEU A 932 -16.97 34.43 17.75
N LEU A 933 -16.88 33.72 18.89
CA LEU A 933 -17.72 33.95 20.08
C LEU A 933 -17.52 35.37 20.64
N ALA A 934 -16.28 35.86 20.69
CA ALA A 934 -15.94 37.22 21.12
C ALA A 934 -16.55 38.28 20.20
N ALA A 935 -16.41 38.13 18.87
CA ALA A 935 -17.00 39.04 17.89
C ALA A 935 -18.53 39.08 17.98
N ILE A 936 -19.19 37.93 18.09
CA ILE A 936 -20.65 37.86 18.23
C ILE A 936 -21.12 38.42 19.58
N SER A 937 -20.37 38.23 20.66
CA SER A 937 -20.66 38.84 21.97
C SER A 937 -20.57 40.36 21.92
N ILE A 938 -19.56 40.92 21.24
CA ILE A 938 -19.42 42.37 20.98
C ILE A 938 -20.65 42.88 20.21
N LEU A 939 -21.04 42.19 19.13
CA LEU A 939 -22.21 42.56 18.31
C LEU A 939 -23.52 42.54 19.11
N LYS A 940 -23.80 41.46 19.87
CA LYS A 940 -25.03 41.33 20.68
C LYS A 940 -25.13 42.44 21.75
N ILE A 941 -24.00 42.88 22.31
CA ILE A 941 -23.99 43.96 23.31
C ILE A 941 -24.12 45.33 22.64
N GLN A 942 -23.43 45.60 21.53
CA GLN A 942 -23.50 46.88 20.81
C GLN A 942 -24.84 47.16 20.13
N LYS A 943 -25.55 46.11 19.67
CA LYS A 943 -26.91 46.22 19.13
C LYS A 943 -27.99 46.29 20.26
N SER A 944 -27.60 46.34 21.54
CA SER A 944 -28.50 46.41 22.70
C SER A 944 -28.50 47.77 23.41
N GLU A 945 -29.40 47.95 24.39
CA GLU A 945 -29.47 49.17 25.21
C GLU A 945 -28.19 49.44 26.02
N LEU A 946 -27.38 48.40 26.30
CA LEU A 946 -26.11 48.52 27.02
C LEU A 946 -25.04 49.33 26.27
N VAL A 947 -25.25 49.64 24.97
CA VAL A 947 -24.33 50.47 24.16
C VAL A 947 -24.02 51.83 24.80
N ARG A 948 -24.91 52.35 25.66
CA ARG A 948 -24.71 53.59 26.44
C ARG A 948 -23.66 53.48 27.55
N HIS A 949 -23.27 52.27 27.94
CA HIS A 949 -22.39 51.96 29.07
C HIS A 949 -21.04 51.34 28.65
N ILE A 950 -20.76 51.27 27.34
CA ILE A 950 -19.54 50.69 26.78
C ILE A 950 -18.85 51.62 25.76
N ASN A 951 -17.55 51.46 25.58
CA ASN A 951 -16.82 52.14 24.51
C ASN A 951 -17.14 51.46 23.16
N SER A 952 -18.10 52.00 22.40
CA SER A 952 -18.51 51.46 21.10
C SER A 952 -17.39 51.45 20.06
N ALA A 953 -16.54 52.48 20.01
CA ALA A 953 -15.51 52.61 18.98
C ALA A 953 -14.42 51.52 19.10
N SER A 954 -14.03 51.17 20.34
CA SER A 954 -13.09 50.06 20.57
C SER A 954 -13.68 48.70 20.16
N GLY A 955 -14.97 48.46 20.40
CA GLY A 955 -15.62 47.20 20.00
C GLY A 955 -15.85 47.11 18.49
N GLU A 956 -16.19 48.22 17.82
CA GLU A 956 -16.29 48.27 16.34
C GLU A 956 -14.93 47.94 15.69
N LYS A 957 -13.86 48.60 16.14
CA LYS A 957 -12.48 48.28 15.73
C LYS A 957 -12.16 46.80 15.93
N ALA A 958 -12.46 46.26 17.12
CA ALA A 958 -12.22 44.85 17.42
C ALA A 958 -13.07 43.90 16.56
N TYR A 959 -14.33 44.23 16.26
CA TYR A 959 -15.19 43.42 15.39
C TYR A 959 -14.61 43.29 13.98
N PHE A 960 -14.16 44.40 13.38
CA PHE A 960 -13.48 44.36 12.08
C PHE A 960 -12.10 43.65 12.14
N SER A 961 -11.34 43.80 13.23
CA SER A 961 -10.13 42.99 13.46
C SER A 961 -10.43 41.49 13.51
N ALA A 962 -11.53 41.06 14.14
CA ALA A 962 -11.93 39.66 14.18
C ALA A 962 -12.30 39.10 12.79
N ILE A 963 -12.93 39.92 11.94
CA ILE A 963 -13.18 39.58 10.53
C ILE A 963 -11.85 39.40 9.78
N TYR A 964 -10.90 40.33 9.92
CA TYR A 964 -9.56 40.21 9.33
C TYR A 964 -8.83 38.94 9.81
N LEU A 965 -8.88 38.62 11.10
CA LEU A 965 -8.29 37.39 11.65
C LEU A 965 -8.96 36.12 11.06
N CYS A 966 -10.28 36.10 10.92
CA CYS A 966 -10.98 34.97 10.27
C CYS A 966 -10.55 34.80 8.80
N GLN A 967 -10.39 35.90 8.06
CA GLN A 967 -9.86 35.88 6.69
C GLN A 967 -8.41 35.37 6.64
N ARG A 968 -7.58 35.75 7.62
CA ARG A 968 -6.19 35.28 7.78
C ARG A 968 -6.08 33.81 8.14
N ILE A 969 -7.13 33.20 8.72
CA ILE A 969 -7.19 31.77 9.05
C ILE A 969 -7.70 30.93 7.85
N SER A 970 -8.68 31.42 7.08
CA SER A 970 -9.32 30.67 5.97
C SER A 970 -8.36 30.15 4.90
N LEU A 971 -8.34 28.83 4.71
CA LEU A 971 -7.44 28.10 3.82
C LEU A 971 -8.01 27.94 2.41
N GLN A 972 -9.33 27.80 2.27
CA GLN A 972 -10.06 27.63 1.00
C GLN A 972 -11.27 28.58 0.93
N SER A 973 -11.63 29.03 -0.27
CA SER A 973 -12.66 30.06 -0.51
C SER A 973 -14.09 29.72 -0.05
N ASN A 974 -14.37 28.47 0.31
CA ASN A 974 -15.67 28.00 0.77
C ASN A 974 -15.58 27.24 2.12
N ASP A 975 -14.50 27.43 2.89
CA ASP A 975 -14.38 26.87 4.24
C ASP A 975 -15.15 27.67 5.29
N LEU A 976 -15.26 27.11 6.51
CA LEU A 976 -15.95 27.77 7.63
C LEU A 976 -15.33 29.13 8.02
N GLY A 977 -14.06 29.39 7.71
CA GLY A 977 -13.41 30.68 7.95
C GLY A 977 -13.88 31.74 6.96
N ALA A 978 -13.90 31.41 5.66
CA ALA A 978 -14.44 32.28 4.61
C ALA A 978 -15.94 32.56 4.82
N ARG A 979 -16.71 31.53 5.17
CA ARG A 979 -18.14 31.67 5.52
C ARG A 979 -18.34 32.57 6.74
N GLY A 980 -17.50 32.45 7.78
CA GLY A 980 -17.53 33.31 8.95
C GLY A 980 -17.32 34.80 8.64
N VAL A 981 -16.38 35.13 7.74
CA VAL A 981 -16.14 36.50 7.26
C VAL A 981 -17.39 37.11 6.61
N ILE A 982 -18.08 36.35 5.74
CA ILE A 982 -19.30 36.80 5.06
C ILE A 982 -20.43 37.05 6.07
N ILE A 983 -20.69 36.08 6.95
CA ILE A 983 -21.76 36.15 7.96
C ILE A 983 -21.54 37.36 8.88
N LEU A 984 -20.33 37.55 9.43
CA LEU A 984 -20.03 38.67 10.33
C LEU A 984 -20.21 40.03 9.64
N GLY A 985 -19.84 40.17 8.36
CA GLY A 985 -20.05 41.40 7.59
C GLY A 985 -21.54 41.71 7.35
N GLN A 986 -22.33 40.71 7.00
CA GLN A 986 -23.79 40.84 6.82
C GLN A 986 -24.50 41.15 8.16
N MET A 987 -24.12 40.47 9.24
CA MET A 987 -24.67 40.70 10.57
C MET A 987 -24.39 42.11 11.13
N TRP A 988 -23.23 42.69 10.82
CA TRP A 988 -22.90 44.06 11.22
C TRP A 988 -23.75 45.10 10.48
N THR A 989 -23.82 44.96 9.16
CA THR A 989 -24.49 45.91 8.26
C THR A 989 -26.02 45.90 8.37
N SER A 990 -26.62 44.80 8.85
CA SER A 990 -28.07 44.72 9.07
C SER A 990 -28.59 45.72 10.12
N LYS A 991 -29.81 46.24 9.84
CA LYS A 991 -30.63 47.06 10.75
C LYS A 991 -31.75 46.27 11.44
N ASN A 992 -32.05 45.06 10.96
CA ASN A 992 -33.14 44.19 11.44
C ASN A 992 -32.64 43.03 12.31
N MET A 993 -31.34 42.72 12.26
CA MET A 993 -30.67 41.76 13.14
C MET A 993 -31.04 42.00 14.61
N TYR A 994 -31.48 40.94 15.29
CA TYR A 994 -32.04 40.95 16.65
C TYR A 994 -33.29 41.83 16.86
N ARG A 995 -34.08 42.13 15.82
CA ARG A 995 -35.43 42.70 15.97
C ARG A 995 -36.49 41.63 15.81
N ARG A 996 -37.44 41.61 16.74
CA ARG A 996 -38.70 40.85 16.59
C ARG A 996 -39.62 41.52 15.55
N PRO A 997 -40.64 40.82 15.02
CA PRO A 997 -41.63 41.41 14.11
C PRO A 997 -42.43 42.59 14.71
N ASP A 998 -42.51 42.68 16.05
CA ASP A 998 -43.08 43.83 16.76
C ASP A 998 -42.16 45.08 16.80
N GLY A 999 -40.98 45.01 16.16
CA GLY A 999 -39.97 46.05 16.08
C GLY A 999 -39.03 46.15 17.31
N ARG A 1000 -39.31 45.43 18.40
CA ARG A 1000 -38.49 45.47 19.62
C ARG A 1000 -37.13 44.81 19.40
N VAL A 1001 -36.12 45.38 20.06
CA VAL A 1001 -34.74 44.86 20.05
C VAL A 1001 -34.61 43.78 21.11
N ASP A 1002 -34.23 42.58 20.69
CA ASP A 1002 -34.07 41.37 21.51
C ASP A 1002 -32.64 40.83 21.38
N SER A 1003 -31.67 41.74 21.53
CA SER A 1003 -30.24 41.49 21.26
C SER A 1003 -29.50 40.82 22.43
N LEU A 1004 -30.11 40.73 23.62
CA LEU A 1004 -29.47 40.14 24.80
C LEU A 1004 -30.06 38.78 25.22
N SER A 1005 -31.30 38.44 24.83
CA SER A 1005 -31.78 37.08 25.05
C SER A 1005 -31.07 36.10 24.11
N THR A 1006 -30.95 34.85 24.52
CA THR A 1006 -30.37 33.77 23.71
C THR A 1006 -31.31 32.58 23.79
N ARG A 1007 -31.96 32.26 22.66
CA ARG A 1007 -33.08 31.29 22.61
C ARG A 1007 -32.57 29.85 22.61
N ILE A 1008 -31.50 29.61 21.85
CA ILE A 1008 -30.79 28.33 21.84
C ILE A 1008 -29.99 28.22 23.15
N ARG A 1009 -30.45 27.43 24.13
CA ARG A 1009 -29.70 27.20 25.39
C ARG A 1009 -28.91 25.88 25.42
N SER A 1010 -29.14 24.99 24.44
CA SER A 1010 -28.62 23.61 24.40
C SER A 1010 -27.15 23.47 23.98
N ARG A 1011 -26.42 24.58 23.75
CA ARG A 1011 -25.04 24.58 23.24
C ARG A 1011 -24.04 25.27 24.17
N LEU A 1012 -24.32 25.25 25.48
CA LEU A 1012 -23.47 25.81 26.53
C LEU A 1012 -23.07 27.27 26.20
N SER A 1013 -21.79 27.63 26.26
CA SER A 1013 -21.34 28.99 25.90
C SER A 1013 -21.37 29.31 24.40
N MET A 1014 -21.35 28.31 23.51
CA MET A 1014 -21.49 28.53 22.06
C MET A 1014 -22.95 28.75 21.63
N SER A 1015 -23.91 28.56 22.54
CA SER A 1015 -25.32 28.98 22.39
C SER A 1015 -25.48 30.37 21.78
N VAL A 1016 -24.66 31.33 22.23
CA VAL A 1016 -24.65 32.72 21.76
C VAL A 1016 -24.36 32.81 20.26
N VAL A 1017 -23.43 32.00 19.75
CA VAL A 1017 -23.06 31.94 18.33
C VAL A 1017 -24.16 31.29 17.51
N PHE A 1018 -24.72 30.17 17.98
CA PHE A 1018 -25.76 29.45 17.23
C PHE A 1018 -27.09 30.22 17.17
N ASP A 1019 -27.50 30.91 18.25
CA ASP A 1019 -28.67 31.81 18.24
C ASP A 1019 -28.48 32.97 17.25
N SER A 1020 -27.30 33.59 17.23
CA SER A 1020 -26.94 34.63 16.26
C SER A 1020 -26.90 34.14 14.81
N PHE A 1021 -26.39 32.93 14.55
CA PHE A 1021 -26.48 32.31 13.23
C PHE A 1021 -27.93 31.97 12.86
N TRP A 1022 -28.79 31.67 13.83
CA TRP A 1022 -30.22 31.51 13.57
C TRP A 1022 -30.89 32.84 13.18
N TRP A 1023 -30.61 33.94 13.87
CA TRP A 1023 -31.07 35.27 13.48
C TRP A 1023 -30.64 35.62 12.04
N TRP A 1024 -29.38 35.35 11.68
CA TRP A 1024 -28.88 35.54 10.31
C TRP A 1024 -29.61 34.67 9.26
N ARG A 1025 -29.97 33.43 9.59
CA ARG A 1025 -30.74 32.54 8.69
C ARG A 1025 -32.16 33.03 8.41
N VAL A 1026 -32.83 33.59 9.42
CA VAL A 1026 -34.18 34.16 9.26
C VAL A 1026 -34.12 35.36 8.32
N GLU A 1027 -33.14 36.25 8.50
CA GLU A 1027 -33.03 37.50 7.71
C GLU A 1027 -32.48 37.28 6.29
N PHE A 1028 -31.41 36.51 6.13
CA PHE A 1028 -30.67 36.39 4.86
C PHE A 1028 -30.93 35.10 4.08
N ASN A 1029 -31.51 34.07 4.70
CA ASN A 1029 -31.74 32.76 4.08
C ASN A 1029 -33.22 32.30 4.13
N GLY A 1030 -34.14 33.18 4.56
CA GLY A 1030 -35.59 32.97 4.54
C GLY A 1030 -36.12 31.83 5.42
N GLN A 1031 -35.35 31.33 6.40
CA GLN A 1031 -35.73 30.18 7.21
C GLN A 1031 -36.71 30.56 8.33
N THR A 1032 -37.79 29.79 8.49
CA THR A 1032 -38.78 29.95 9.56
C THR A 1032 -38.20 29.55 10.93
N SER A 1033 -38.43 30.36 11.96
CA SER A 1033 -37.95 30.07 13.33
C SER A 1033 -38.49 28.74 13.86
N PRO A 1034 -37.63 27.81 14.33
CA PRO A 1034 -38.08 26.58 15.01
C PRO A 1034 -38.51 26.86 16.46
N TYR A 1035 -38.24 28.06 16.98
CA TYR A 1035 -38.71 28.52 18.28
C TYR A 1035 -40.03 29.28 18.09
N PRO A 1036 -41.14 28.86 18.72
CA PRO A 1036 -42.42 29.55 18.62
C PRO A 1036 -42.34 30.94 19.25
N GLU A 1037 -43.07 31.90 18.68
CA GLU A 1037 -43.15 33.25 19.22
C GLU A 1037 -43.95 33.23 20.53
N GLN A 1038 -43.26 33.37 21.67
CA GLN A 1038 -43.92 33.41 22.97
C GLN A 1038 -44.70 34.71 23.15
N ASN A 1039 -46.02 34.62 22.92
CA ASN A 1039 -47.03 35.64 23.23
C ASN A 1039 -47.16 35.84 24.76
N HIS A 1040 -46.18 36.49 25.38
CA HIS A 1040 -46.27 36.97 26.76
C HIS A 1040 -47.17 38.21 26.82
N ILE A 1041 -48.48 37.96 26.92
CA ILE A 1041 -49.53 38.98 26.98
C ILE A 1041 -49.62 39.59 28.38
N ALA A 1042 -49.70 40.93 28.41
CA ALA A 1042 -50.15 41.79 29.50
C ALA A 1042 -49.51 41.65 30.91
N ARG A 1043 -48.87 42.75 31.34
CA ARG A 1043 -48.98 43.16 32.75
C ARG A 1043 -50.47 43.43 33.04
N VAL A 1044 -51.06 42.77 34.04
CA VAL A 1044 -52.38 43.12 34.55
C VAL A 1044 -52.24 43.74 35.94
N THR A 1045 -52.35 45.06 36.01
CA THR A 1045 -52.60 45.78 37.26
C THR A 1045 -54.11 45.85 37.52
N VAL A 1046 -54.60 45.03 38.45
CA VAL A 1046 -55.89 45.24 39.13
C VAL A 1046 -55.69 44.95 40.62
N GLN A 1047 -56.48 45.61 41.47
CA GLN A 1047 -56.44 45.49 42.92
C GLN A 1047 -57.21 44.25 43.41
N ALA A 1048 -57.26 44.07 44.74
CA ALA A 1048 -57.94 42.96 45.40
C ALA A 1048 -59.43 42.82 45.01
N ASP A 1049 -59.93 41.58 44.97
CA ASP A 1049 -60.82 41.13 46.05
C ASP A 1049 -60.84 39.60 46.20
N THR A 1050 -61.80 39.05 46.95
CA THR A 1050 -61.70 37.80 47.73
C THR A 1050 -62.25 36.51 47.08
N THR A 1051 -61.89 35.37 47.72
CA THR A 1051 -62.62 34.08 47.84
C THR A 1051 -62.58 32.97 46.76
N THR A 1052 -62.14 31.78 47.23
CA THR A 1052 -62.60 30.38 46.95
C THR A 1052 -62.51 29.74 45.54
N GLY A 1053 -62.01 28.50 45.49
CA GLY A 1053 -62.27 27.53 44.41
C GLY A 1053 -61.19 26.44 44.27
N LEU A 1054 -61.57 25.16 44.30
CA LEU A 1054 -60.68 23.98 44.20
C LEU A 1054 -60.82 23.24 42.84
N ASP A 1055 -59.86 22.33 42.59
CA ASP A 1055 -59.91 21.12 41.74
C ASP A 1055 -59.92 21.18 40.19
N ALA A 1056 -58.70 21.04 39.63
CA ALA A 1056 -58.24 19.95 38.73
C ALA A 1056 -59.18 19.22 37.73
N SER A 1057 -58.77 19.13 36.45
CA SER A 1057 -58.18 17.92 35.81
C SER A 1057 -58.39 17.79 34.27
N GLN A 1058 -57.41 17.16 33.57
CA GLN A 1058 -57.43 16.48 32.24
C GLN A 1058 -58.09 17.20 31.03
N GLY A 1059 -57.46 17.41 29.88
CA GLY A 1059 -56.60 16.53 29.07
C GLY A 1059 -57.23 16.34 27.66
N PHE A 1060 -56.46 16.56 26.57
CA PHE A 1060 -56.96 16.55 25.17
C PHE A 1060 -55.84 16.11 24.21
N GLU A 1061 -56.18 15.53 23.05
CA GLU A 1061 -55.28 15.18 21.92
C GLU A 1061 -55.97 15.42 20.55
N PRO A 1062 -55.24 15.51 19.40
CA PRO A 1062 -55.66 16.35 18.24
C PRO A 1062 -55.65 15.67 16.84
N SER A 1063 -55.84 16.44 15.75
CA SER A 1063 -55.77 15.94 14.34
C SER A 1063 -55.33 16.97 13.26
N GLU A 1064 -54.25 16.65 12.54
CA GLU A 1064 -53.97 16.75 11.07
C GLU A 1064 -54.15 18.03 10.16
N ALA A 1065 -53.02 18.44 9.53
CA ALA A 1065 -52.70 18.45 8.07
C ALA A 1065 -52.89 19.66 7.07
N ALA A 1066 -51.84 19.81 6.20
CA ALA A 1066 -51.84 19.97 4.71
C ALA A 1066 -51.62 21.33 3.92
N GLN A 1067 -50.50 21.37 3.16
CA GLN A 1067 -50.28 21.70 1.70
C GLN A 1067 -50.24 23.13 1.03
N VAL A 1068 -49.02 23.53 0.58
CA VAL A 1068 -48.50 23.89 -0.80
C VAL A 1068 -49.23 24.86 -1.79
N ALA A 1069 -48.53 25.89 -2.36
CA ALA A 1069 -48.37 26.16 -3.84
C ALA A 1069 -47.70 27.52 -4.32
N ALA A 1070 -46.84 27.43 -5.36
CA ALA A 1070 -46.62 28.33 -6.55
C ALA A 1070 -45.95 29.76 -6.52
N LEU A 1071 -45.53 30.21 -7.73
CA LEU A 1071 -44.74 31.41 -8.21
C LEU A 1071 -45.51 32.10 -9.41
N PRO A 1072 -45.13 33.23 -10.11
CA PRO A 1072 -43.76 33.70 -10.49
C PRO A 1072 -43.49 35.22 -10.88
N THR A 1073 -42.28 35.49 -11.43
CA THR A 1073 -41.83 36.56 -12.39
C THR A 1073 -41.72 38.07 -12.05
N GLY A 1074 -40.56 38.68 -12.38
CA GLY A 1074 -40.34 40.14 -12.57
C GLY A 1074 -38.87 40.62 -12.41
N PRO A 1075 -38.19 41.29 -13.38
CA PRO A 1075 -36.73 41.53 -13.32
C PRO A 1075 -36.23 42.99 -13.35
N VAL A 1076 -35.19 43.30 -12.55
CA VAL A 1076 -34.14 44.33 -12.78
C VAL A 1076 -32.84 43.81 -12.13
N GLY A 1077 -31.66 44.07 -12.68
CA GLY A 1077 -30.39 43.56 -12.11
C GLY A 1077 -29.17 44.45 -12.31
N SER A 1078 -28.19 44.32 -11.40
CA SER A 1078 -26.76 44.66 -11.58
C SER A 1078 -25.95 44.20 -10.35
N ILE A 1079 -24.65 43.93 -10.52
CA ILE A 1079 -23.63 43.72 -9.46
C ILE A 1079 -23.78 42.44 -8.59
N LEU A 1080 -24.16 41.28 -9.15
CA LEU A 1080 -24.18 39.99 -8.41
C LEU A 1080 -23.47 38.79 -9.10
N ASP A 1081 -23.08 38.91 -10.37
CA ASP A 1081 -22.68 37.77 -11.22
C ASP A 1081 -21.22 37.28 -11.06
N MET A 1082 -20.77 36.96 -9.83
CA MET A 1082 -19.44 36.32 -9.61
C MET A 1082 -19.39 35.14 -8.63
N ILE A 1083 -20.50 34.71 -8.03
CA ILE A 1083 -20.59 33.41 -7.35
C ILE A 1083 -21.95 32.76 -7.70
N PRO A 1084 -22.00 31.53 -8.23
CA PRO A 1084 -23.27 30.85 -8.47
C PRO A 1084 -23.91 30.44 -7.14
N LEU A 1085 -25.14 30.92 -6.88
CA LEU A 1085 -25.91 30.66 -5.67
C LEU A 1085 -26.84 29.42 -5.77
N ASP A 1086 -26.66 28.58 -6.80
CA ASP A 1086 -27.54 27.46 -7.17
C ASP A 1086 -27.39 26.18 -6.32
N GLU A 1087 -26.96 26.29 -5.05
CA GLU A 1087 -27.13 25.23 -4.05
C GLU A 1087 -27.82 25.78 -2.79
N PRO A 1088 -29.05 25.35 -2.47
CA PRO A 1088 -29.75 25.80 -1.27
C PRO A 1088 -29.04 25.23 -0.03
N PHE A 1089 -28.44 26.10 0.80
CA PHE A 1089 -27.57 25.79 1.94
C PHE A 1089 -28.15 24.68 2.87
N PRO A 1090 -27.67 23.42 2.78
CA PRO A 1090 -28.19 22.30 3.55
C PRO A 1090 -27.23 21.99 4.70
N ASP A 1091 -27.42 22.67 5.83
CA ASP A 1091 -26.61 22.49 7.04
C ASP A 1091 -27.41 22.87 8.29
N PHE A 1092 -27.16 22.16 9.41
CA PHE A 1092 -27.81 22.28 10.72
C PHE A 1092 -29.24 21.71 10.84
N ASP A 1093 -29.42 20.43 10.48
CA ASP A 1093 -30.48 19.64 11.13
C ASP A 1093 -30.11 19.35 12.60
N TRP A 1094 -30.75 20.13 13.47
CA TRP A 1094 -31.13 20.02 14.89
C TRP A 1094 -30.75 18.81 15.77
N ALA A 1095 -29.59 18.20 15.55
CA ALA A 1095 -28.87 17.31 16.46
C ALA A 1095 -29.45 15.90 16.67
N VAL A 1096 -29.02 15.32 17.79
CA VAL A 1096 -29.17 13.94 18.29
C VAL A 1096 -30.64 13.48 18.30
N ASN A 1097 -31.11 12.91 17.19
CA ASN A 1097 -32.20 11.94 17.21
C ASN A 1097 -31.60 10.54 17.34
N PHE A 1098 -31.45 10.10 18.59
CA PHE A 1098 -31.67 8.69 18.89
C PHE A 1098 -33.18 8.49 18.86
N ASP A 1099 -33.66 7.62 17.98
CA ASP A 1099 -34.89 6.87 18.22
C ASP A 1099 -34.58 5.38 18.06
N PHE A 1100 -35.15 4.58 18.96
CA PHE A 1100 -34.90 3.13 19.07
C PHE A 1100 -36.21 2.38 18.78
N GLN A 1101 -36.61 2.33 17.51
CA GLN A 1101 -37.59 1.35 17.01
C GLN A 1101 -37.51 1.20 15.48
N ASP A 1102 -37.89 0.00 15.04
CA ASP A 1102 -37.91 -0.58 13.67
C ASP A 1102 -36.60 -0.50 12.83
#